data_AF-A0A9P1GNG8-F1
#
_entry.id   AF-A0A9P1GNG8-F1
#
_cell.length_a   1.000
_cell.length_b   1.000
_cell.length_c   1.000
_cell.angle_alpha   90.00
_cell.angle_beta   90.00
_cell.angle_gamma   90.00
#
_symmetry.space_group_name_H-M   'P 1'
#
loop_
_entity.id
_entity.type
_entity.pdbx_description
1 polymer ?
#
loop_
_entity_poly.entity_id
_entity_poly.type
_entity_poly.pdbx_seq_one_letter_code
_entity_poly.pdbx_strand_id
1 'polypeptide(L)'
;MQQWCQQHTEIFPKSPSLEQLRWAASVVASRAFDSSLKAVILAPFADALNHSGVPHTRMRDCGDHLVFHAEREIMPTEEIMNCYGLQGNTQWLMNGGFLDQSRDCDDLLVTPADVVSAVLEQQGRHEGDDEGDEVAEDEDEEDEEDKEDKDTSLCSRLSWLQDHGIGSTPFSLSLMELLPDDLATMILVIFMNDSEYLSYQQQRAAGRDACIDLGGTEGEELGERLLGHLYGSLLRLVALLRQRYETSLEEDLTMLRQLQGTETQEPDAKRRRETLEAKVVIPDGIRPENAQNILQLRIGQKRVLQALEKEVTKSVGSSHAMRRLDFGSSVVSENNFGSFPFYKSLQGETRQVLRQCPPKVAFCTAVGCQGRRRGCKTPRGAAPWDNIFGGEEIKLPYSTKEVMDSLKSSVEVLVKSGLPRADVELPAGLRLGLENVMDPLIVPEVEPSAEQILQADRELARAFLAMFKKALKNRLSIVFRTNKQAAQAKQLWGKAVGEARVVSMAKGGTKKGAFSSGEGEMAASFIQSLKDMGDAFVVMVAPRKAQLEAIARAVEEVDSKTCFILLNARLRGGRKDSLRQELATAFSPAFHVRLVAKGEGLVFRQLQDGSSPWILARRKLPSTVATEVSRSLEEPMPDRIEEVFAQSADP
;
A
#
# COMPACT_ATOMS: atom_id res chain seq x y z
N MET A 1 -28.81 -19.51 -6.42
CA MET A 1 -29.01 -18.12 -5.98
C MET A 1 -29.29 -17.19 -7.15
N GLN A 2 -28.42 -17.09 -8.16
CA GLN A 2 -28.61 -16.18 -9.30
C GLN A 2 -29.96 -16.37 -10.04
N GLN A 3 -30.35 -17.62 -10.33
CA GLN A 3 -31.67 -17.94 -10.87
C GLN A 3 -32.82 -17.50 -9.94
N TRP A 4 -32.65 -17.66 -8.62
CA TRP A 4 -33.66 -17.24 -7.64
C TRP A 4 -33.81 -15.71 -7.64
N CYS A 5 -32.70 -14.95 -7.62
CA CYS A 5 -32.73 -13.49 -7.73
C CYS A 5 -33.33 -13.00 -9.06
N GLN A 6 -33.08 -13.72 -10.16
CA GLN A 6 -33.70 -13.43 -11.47
C GLN A 6 -35.20 -13.73 -11.49
N GLN A 7 -35.66 -14.69 -10.69
CA GLN A 7 -37.08 -15.04 -10.57
C GLN A 7 -37.84 -14.12 -9.62
N HIS A 8 -37.15 -13.43 -8.72
CA HIS A 8 -37.76 -12.58 -7.68
C HIS A 8 -37.40 -11.09 -7.85
N THR A 9 -37.57 -10.56 -9.08
CA THR A 9 -37.28 -9.14 -9.40
C THR A 9 -38.20 -8.14 -8.69
N GLU A 10 -39.28 -8.60 -8.09
CA GLU A 10 -40.14 -7.84 -7.20
C GLU A 10 -39.49 -7.51 -5.85
N ILE A 11 -38.51 -8.33 -5.43
CA ILE A 11 -37.74 -8.12 -4.20
C ILE A 11 -36.50 -7.26 -4.48
N PHE A 12 -35.85 -7.46 -5.63
CA PHE A 12 -34.66 -6.73 -6.03
C PHE A 12 -34.99 -5.67 -7.08
N PRO A 13 -34.98 -4.36 -6.72
CA PRO A 13 -35.28 -3.31 -7.68
C PRO A 13 -34.32 -3.38 -8.86
N LYS A 14 -34.85 -3.26 -10.09
CA LYS A 14 -34.04 -3.28 -11.31
C LYS A 14 -32.97 -2.18 -11.36
N SER A 15 -33.23 -1.07 -10.66
CA SER A 15 -32.33 0.07 -10.51
C SER A 15 -32.32 0.51 -9.04
N PRO A 16 -31.45 -0.07 -8.20
CA PRO A 16 -31.40 0.31 -6.79
C PRO A 16 -30.98 1.76 -6.64
N SER A 17 -31.63 2.49 -5.71
CA SER A 17 -31.20 3.84 -5.35
C SER A 17 -29.85 3.81 -4.63
N LEU A 18 -29.15 4.94 -4.60
CA LEU A 18 -27.90 5.06 -3.83
C LEU A 18 -28.12 4.74 -2.34
N GLU A 19 -29.28 5.11 -1.79
CA GLU A 19 -29.65 4.81 -0.41
C GLU A 19 -29.83 3.31 -0.18
N GLN A 20 -30.48 2.60 -1.11
CA GLN A 20 -30.62 1.15 -1.05
C GLN A 20 -29.27 0.43 -1.15
N LEU A 21 -28.36 0.92 -2.01
CA LEU A 21 -27.00 0.38 -2.10
C LEU A 21 -26.19 0.62 -0.82
N ARG A 22 -26.30 1.81 -0.23
CA ARG A 22 -25.66 2.14 1.06
C ARG A 22 -26.19 1.23 2.16
N TRP A 23 -27.51 1.09 2.27
CA TRP A 23 -28.14 0.21 3.24
C TRP A 23 -27.68 -1.23 3.07
N ALA A 24 -27.70 -1.76 1.84
CA ALA A 24 -27.27 -3.13 1.57
C ALA A 24 -25.78 -3.36 1.91
N ALA A 25 -24.91 -2.40 1.57
CA ALA A 25 -23.50 -2.45 1.93
C ALA A 25 -23.30 -2.42 3.45
N SER A 26 -24.03 -1.58 4.17
CA SER A 26 -23.99 -1.53 5.64
C SER A 26 -24.49 -2.83 6.28
N VAL A 27 -25.52 -3.47 5.72
CA VAL A 27 -25.99 -4.79 6.19
C VAL A 27 -24.89 -5.83 6.02
N VAL A 28 -24.25 -5.90 4.84
CA VAL A 28 -23.15 -6.85 4.62
C VAL A 28 -21.98 -6.57 5.56
N ALA A 29 -21.57 -5.31 5.72
CA ALA A 29 -20.46 -4.95 6.60
C ALA A 29 -20.72 -5.29 8.08
N SER A 30 -21.95 -5.15 8.55
CA SER A 30 -22.31 -5.32 9.97
C SER A 30 -22.83 -6.72 10.36
N ARG A 31 -23.27 -7.53 9.39
CA ARG A 31 -23.98 -8.80 9.65
C ARG A 31 -23.40 -10.02 8.92
N ALA A 32 -22.46 -9.84 8.01
CA ALA A 32 -21.90 -10.97 7.27
C ALA A 32 -20.86 -11.75 8.08
N PHE A 33 -20.73 -13.03 7.75
CA PHE A 33 -19.75 -13.95 8.30
C PHE A 33 -18.82 -14.42 7.20
N ASP A 34 -17.53 -14.55 7.54
CA ASP A 34 -16.57 -15.22 6.68
C ASP A 34 -16.76 -16.74 6.79
N SER A 35 -17.01 -17.39 5.64
CA SER A 35 -17.09 -18.84 5.51
C SER A 35 -15.89 -19.35 4.70
N SER A 36 -15.25 -20.38 5.24
CA SER A 36 -14.13 -21.10 4.64
C SER A 36 -14.46 -21.68 3.25
N LEU A 37 -15.72 -22.05 3.00
CA LEU A 37 -16.17 -22.62 1.73
C LEU A 37 -16.88 -21.62 0.82
N LYS A 38 -17.58 -20.62 1.38
CA LYS A 38 -18.50 -19.74 0.65
C LYS A 38 -18.09 -18.27 0.62
N ALA A 39 -16.84 -17.98 1.04
CA ALA A 39 -16.29 -16.63 1.20
C ALA A 39 -17.06 -15.79 2.22
N VAL A 40 -18.12 -15.09 1.82
CA VAL A 40 -18.89 -14.17 2.69
C VAL A 40 -20.37 -14.54 2.63
N ILE A 41 -20.99 -14.78 3.78
CA ILE A 41 -22.40 -15.19 3.88
C ILE A 41 -23.18 -14.33 4.86
N LEU A 42 -24.46 -14.11 4.57
CA LEU A 42 -25.43 -13.67 5.58
C LEU A 42 -26.07 -14.93 6.16
N ALA A 43 -25.98 -15.08 7.48
CA ALA A 43 -26.51 -16.24 8.20
C ALA A 43 -27.67 -15.79 9.10
N PRO A 44 -28.94 -15.98 8.66
CA PRO A 44 -30.09 -15.62 9.47
C PRO A 44 -30.04 -16.30 10.84
N PHE A 45 -30.57 -15.63 11.87
CA PHE A 45 -30.52 -16.04 13.28
C PHE A 45 -29.12 -15.90 13.91
N ALA A 46 -28.07 -16.37 13.24
CA ALA A 46 -26.70 -16.18 13.69
C ALA A 46 -26.32 -14.69 13.77
N ASP A 47 -26.78 -13.88 12.80
CA ASP A 47 -26.57 -12.44 12.75
C ASP A 47 -27.38 -11.64 13.79
N ALA A 48 -28.27 -12.27 14.55
CA ALA A 48 -29.05 -11.64 15.60
C ALA A 48 -28.35 -11.60 16.97
N LEU A 49 -27.28 -12.39 17.17
CA LEU A 49 -26.51 -12.42 18.41
C LEU A 49 -25.58 -11.21 18.46
N ASN A 50 -25.67 -10.38 19.50
CA ASN A 50 -24.81 -9.20 19.66
C ASN A 50 -23.35 -9.55 19.99
N HIS A 51 -22.45 -8.58 19.80
CA HIS A 51 -21.03 -8.73 20.11
C HIS A 51 -20.70 -8.43 21.57
N SER A 52 -19.80 -9.22 22.15
CA SER A 52 -19.06 -8.85 23.36
C SER A 52 -17.59 -9.27 23.23
N GLY A 53 -16.67 -8.45 23.77
CA GLY A 53 -15.27 -8.83 24.00
C GLY A 53 -15.08 -9.91 25.08
N VAL A 54 -16.11 -10.20 25.87
CA VAL A 54 -16.15 -11.35 26.81
C VAL A 54 -17.33 -12.27 26.47
N PRO A 55 -17.33 -12.86 25.26
CA PRO A 55 -18.47 -13.64 24.79
C PRO A 55 -18.53 -14.97 25.52
N HIS A 56 -19.73 -15.50 25.67
CA HIS A 56 -19.98 -16.84 26.22
C HIS A 56 -20.53 -17.80 25.18
N THR A 57 -20.56 -17.38 23.91
CA THR A 57 -20.90 -18.20 22.75
C THR A 57 -19.80 -18.07 21.71
N ARG A 58 -19.41 -19.18 21.08
CA ARG A 58 -18.41 -19.22 20.01
C ARG A 58 -18.97 -19.89 18.76
N MET A 59 -18.83 -19.21 17.62
CA MET A 59 -19.17 -19.75 16.31
C MET A 59 -18.07 -20.70 15.79
N ARG A 60 -18.47 -21.78 15.13
CA ARG A 60 -17.65 -22.64 14.27
C ARG A 60 -18.28 -22.74 12.89
N ASP A 61 -17.49 -22.55 11.85
CA ASP A 61 -17.90 -22.83 10.47
C ASP A 61 -17.67 -24.31 10.16
N CYS A 62 -18.74 -25.04 9.87
CA CYS A 62 -18.70 -26.44 9.45
C CYS A 62 -18.82 -26.60 7.92
N GLY A 63 -18.82 -25.49 7.18
CA GLY A 63 -18.85 -25.43 5.73
C GLY A 63 -20.27 -25.41 5.14
N ASP A 64 -21.09 -26.39 5.49
CA ASP A 64 -22.51 -26.45 5.10
C ASP A 64 -23.42 -25.71 6.08
N HIS A 65 -23.00 -25.57 7.35
CA HIS A 65 -23.72 -24.86 8.40
C HIS A 65 -22.78 -24.16 9.39
N LEU A 66 -23.31 -23.22 10.18
CA LEU A 66 -22.63 -22.59 11.31
C LEU A 66 -23.12 -23.20 12.62
N VAL A 67 -22.21 -23.49 13.55
CA VAL A 67 -22.53 -24.01 14.89
C VAL A 67 -22.11 -23.01 15.95
N PHE A 68 -23.04 -22.66 16.84
CA PHE A 68 -22.79 -21.77 17.98
C PHE A 68 -22.77 -22.58 19.27
N HIS A 69 -21.60 -22.64 19.93
CA HIS A 69 -21.41 -23.36 21.18
C HIS A 69 -21.37 -22.39 22.36
N ALA A 70 -22.18 -22.64 23.39
CA ALA A 70 -22.04 -21.96 24.67
C ALA A 70 -20.77 -22.46 25.38
N GLU A 71 -19.90 -21.54 25.82
CA GLU A 71 -18.65 -21.85 26.52
C GLU A 71 -18.83 -21.95 28.04
N ARG A 72 -19.99 -21.50 28.53
CA ARG A 72 -20.44 -21.64 29.91
C ARG A 72 -21.96 -21.78 29.96
N GLU A 73 -22.47 -22.08 31.15
CA GLU A 73 -23.91 -21.99 31.43
C GLU A 73 -24.39 -20.54 31.22
N ILE A 74 -25.51 -20.41 30.49
CA ILE A 74 -26.19 -19.14 30.20
C ILE A 74 -27.49 -19.16 31.00
N MET A 75 -27.67 -18.18 31.87
CA MET A 75 -28.82 -18.16 32.76
C MET A 75 -30.10 -17.81 31.98
N PRO A 76 -31.28 -18.27 32.42
CA PRO A 76 -32.53 -17.78 31.86
C PRO A 76 -32.57 -16.25 31.91
N THR A 77 -33.03 -15.61 30.84
CA THR A 77 -33.07 -14.14 30.64
C THR A 77 -31.73 -13.44 30.36
N GLU A 78 -30.61 -14.17 30.43
CA GLU A 78 -29.32 -13.63 29.97
C GLU A 78 -29.30 -13.50 28.45
N GLU A 79 -28.80 -12.37 27.94
CA GLU A 79 -28.62 -12.14 26.51
C GLU A 79 -27.54 -13.07 25.94
N ILE A 80 -27.78 -13.64 24.76
CA ILE A 80 -26.81 -14.53 24.11
C ILE A 80 -25.84 -13.71 23.27
N MET A 81 -24.61 -13.57 23.76
CA MET A 81 -23.55 -12.78 23.13
C MET A 81 -22.55 -13.66 22.38
N ASN A 82 -22.11 -13.20 21.20
CA ASN A 82 -21.11 -13.84 20.35
C ASN A 82 -19.82 -13.00 20.22
N CYS A 83 -18.73 -13.62 19.74
CA CYS A 83 -17.54 -12.91 19.30
C CYS A 83 -17.59 -12.64 17.80
N TYR A 84 -17.54 -11.38 17.38
CA TYR A 84 -17.42 -11.03 15.95
C TYR A 84 -15.95 -11.07 15.48
N GLY A 85 -15.01 -11.20 16.41
CA GLY A 85 -13.58 -11.19 16.15
C GLY A 85 -12.83 -10.39 17.21
N LEU A 86 -11.51 -10.38 17.10
CA LEU A 86 -10.62 -9.54 17.91
C LEU A 86 -10.30 -8.28 17.11
N GLN A 87 -11.29 -7.37 17.02
CA GLN A 87 -11.12 -6.07 16.38
C GLN A 87 -11.24 -4.97 17.42
N GLY A 88 -10.58 -3.84 17.15
CA GLY A 88 -10.71 -2.66 17.99
C GLY A 88 -11.92 -1.81 17.64
N ASN A 89 -12.20 -0.85 18.50
CA ASN A 89 -13.32 0.08 18.44
C ASN A 89 -13.35 0.92 17.16
N THR A 90 -12.20 1.18 16.53
CA THR A 90 -12.13 1.82 15.22
C THR A 90 -12.84 0.98 14.16
N GLN A 91 -12.57 -0.33 14.13
CA GLN A 91 -13.16 -1.25 13.16
C GLN A 91 -14.62 -1.54 13.46
N TRP A 92 -15.00 -1.62 14.74
CA TRP A 92 -16.40 -1.77 15.16
C TRP A 92 -17.26 -0.58 14.80
N LEU A 93 -16.74 0.65 14.96
CA LEU A 93 -17.48 1.83 14.55
C LEU A 93 -17.68 1.87 13.03
N MET A 94 -16.63 1.55 12.26
CA MET A 94 -16.66 1.64 10.80
C MET A 94 -17.54 0.57 10.14
N ASN A 95 -17.50 -0.68 10.63
CA ASN A 95 -18.22 -1.79 10.00
C ASN A 95 -19.49 -2.20 10.75
N GLY A 96 -19.46 -2.13 12.09
CA GLY A 96 -20.59 -2.51 12.94
C GLY A 96 -21.50 -1.33 13.29
N GLY A 97 -21.01 -0.10 13.22
CA GLY A 97 -21.76 1.09 13.63
C GLY A 97 -21.92 1.23 15.15
N PHE A 98 -21.11 0.54 15.95
CA PHE A 98 -21.14 0.57 17.41
C PHE A 98 -19.72 0.55 17.99
N LEU A 99 -19.60 0.86 19.28
CA LEU A 99 -18.37 0.63 20.05
C LEU A 99 -18.59 -0.52 21.03
N ASP A 100 -17.60 -1.37 21.18
CA ASP A 100 -17.57 -2.31 22.30
C ASP A 100 -17.14 -1.56 23.56
N GLN A 101 -18.06 -1.46 24.51
CA GLN A 101 -17.81 -0.86 25.82
C GLN A 101 -17.20 -1.87 26.80
N SER A 102 -17.07 -3.13 26.40
CA SER A 102 -16.26 -4.09 27.13
C SER A 102 -14.79 -3.62 27.16
N ARG A 103 -14.07 -4.01 28.20
CA ARG A 103 -12.74 -3.46 28.48
C ARG A 103 -11.77 -3.79 27.34
N ASP A 104 -10.85 -2.86 27.08
CA ASP A 104 -9.63 -3.07 26.31
C ASP A 104 -9.77 -3.18 24.77
N CYS A 105 -10.93 -2.78 24.21
CA CYS A 105 -11.14 -2.73 22.77
C CYS A 105 -10.70 -1.41 22.12
N ASP A 106 -10.23 -0.43 22.89
CA ASP A 106 -9.74 0.84 22.33
C ASP A 106 -8.44 0.61 21.55
N ASP A 107 -8.48 0.98 20.27
CA ASP A 107 -7.34 0.87 19.36
C ASP A 107 -7.05 2.18 18.64
N LEU A 108 -5.77 2.35 18.32
CA LEU A 108 -5.26 3.44 17.49
C LEU A 108 -4.46 2.85 16.34
N LEU A 109 -4.89 3.15 15.12
CA LEU A 109 -4.19 2.75 13.91
C LEU A 109 -3.06 3.74 13.59
N VAL A 110 -1.85 3.22 13.45
CA VAL A 110 -0.63 3.94 13.09
C VAL A 110 -0.14 3.43 11.75
N THR A 111 0.04 4.33 10.78
CA THR A 111 0.50 3.91 9.44
C THR A 111 2.02 3.81 9.40
N PRO A 112 2.59 2.99 8.50
CA PRO A 112 4.03 2.95 8.27
C PRO A 112 4.63 4.33 7.96
N ALA A 113 3.88 5.18 7.25
CA ALA A 113 4.30 6.55 6.96
C ALA A 113 4.48 7.39 8.24
N ASP A 114 3.58 7.25 9.21
CA ASP A 114 3.70 7.96 10.50
C ASP A 114 4.98 7.57 11.24
N VAL A 115 5.30 6.28 11.21
CA VAL A 115 6.52 5.73 11.82
C VAL A 115 7.75 6.30 11.15
N VAL A 116 7.82 6.27 9.81
CA VAL A 116 8.94 6.83 9.05
C VAL A 116 9.09 8.33 9.31
N SER A 117 8.00 9.10 9.31
CA SER A 117 8.04 10.53 9.63
C SER A 117 8.60 10.80 11.03
N ALA A 118 8.16 10.02 12.04
CA ALA A 118 8.67 10.14 13.41
C ALA A 118 10.15 9.75 13.54
N VAL A 119 10.61 8.79 12.74
CA VAL A 119 12.02 8.36 12.68
C VAL A 119 12.89 9.44 12.04
N LEU A 120 12.49 9.98 10.90
CA LEU A 120 13.22 11.05 10.21
C LEU A 120 13.32 12.32 11.05
N GLU A 121 12.24 12.72 11.73
CA GLU A 121 12.27 13.87 12.66
C GLU A 121 13.25 13.64 13.82
N GLN A 122 13.36 12.39 14.30
CA GLN A 122 14.29 12.03 15.36
C GLN A 122 15.75 12.02 14.87
N GLN A 123 16.02 11.61 13.63
CA GLN A 123 17.35 11.66 13.03
C GLN A 123 17.87 13.09 12.87
N GLY A 124 17.03 14.00 12.34
CA GLY A 124 17.44 15.39 12.08
C GLY A 124 17.80 16.21 13.32
N ARG A 125 17.45 15.76 14.53
CA ARG A 125 17.91 16.40 15.78
C ARG A 125 19.29 15.95 16.22
N HIS A 126 19.66 14.71 15.92
CA HIS A 126 20.93 14.16 16.40
C HIS A 126 22.12 14.70 15.59
N GLU A 127 21.89 15.10 14.34
CA GLU A 127 22.91 15.71 13.48
C GLU A 127 23.25 17.16 13.91
N GLY A 128 22.37 17.86 14.64
CA GLY A 128 22.57 19.27 15.01
C GLY A 128 23.23 19.54 16.37
N ASP A 129 23.38 18.52 17.24
CA ASP A 129 23.84 18.72 18.62
C ASP A 129 25.32 18.33 18.85
N ASP A 130 26.00 17.72 17.87
CA ASP A 130 27.41 17.25 17.99
C ASP A 130 28.43 18.18 17.29
N GLU A 131 27.97 19.20 16.57
CA GLU A 131 28.82 20.26 16.01
C GLU A 131 29.06 21.35 17.05
N GLY A 132 29.93 21.05 18.01
CA GLY A 132 30.40 22.04 18.97
C GLY A 132 31.27 23.10 18.29
N ASP A 133 30.67 24.25 17.94
CA ASP A 133 31.20 25.64 17.94
C ASP A 133 32.66 25.90 17.46
N GLU A 134 33.26 24.99 16.70
CA GLU A 134 34.56 25.17 16.06
C GLU A 134 34.37 25.75 14.65
N VAL A 135 34.31 27.08 14.64
CA VAL A 135 34.61 28.01 13.54
C VAL A 135 35.41 27.37 12.39
N ALA A 136 34.79 27.18 11.23
CA ALA A 136 35.51 27.19 9.95
C ALA A 136 34.57 27.57 8.80
N GLU A 137 34.78 28.78 8.30
CA GLU A 137 34.34 29.25 6.99
C GLU A 137 35.08 28.40 5.93
N ASP A 138 34.35 27.66 5.08
CA ASP A 138 34.76 27.07 3.77
C ASP A 138 34.26 25.60 3.57
N GLU A 139 32.96 25.34 3.69
CA GLU A 139 32.34 24.05 3.31
C GLU A 139 31.23 24.28 2.29
N ASP A 140 31.61 24.35 1.01
CA ASP A 140 30.69 24.32 -0.12
C ASP A 140 31.10 23.14 -1.03
N GLU A 141 30.24 22.12 -1.12
CA GLU A 141 30.10 21.09 -2.19
C GLU A 141 30.33 19.59 -1.86
N GLU A 142 30.90 19.18 -0.71
CA GLU A 142 31.10 17.73 -0.43
C GLU A 142 29.90 17.01 0.24
N ASP A 143 28.89 17.73 0.73
CA ASP A 143 27.79 17.16 1.53
C ASP A 143 26.60 16.55 0.75
N GLU A 144 26.56 16.67 -0.59
CA GLU A 144 25.43 16.12 -1.36
C GLU A 144 25.51 14.61 -1.59
N GLU A 145 26.72 14.02 -1.71
CA GLU A 145 26.87 12.58 -1.96
C GLU A 145 26.42 11.73 -0.75
N ASP A 146 26.78 12.13 0.47
CA ASP A 146 26.44 11.39 1.70
C ASP A 146 24.91 11.35 1.99
N LYS A 147 24.16 12.34 1.49
CA LYS A 147 22.68 12.37 1.64
C LYS A 147 21.99 11.36 0.73
N GLU A 148 22.47 11.19 -0.51
CA GLU A 148 21.87 10.23 -1.46
C GLU A 148 22.05 8.77 -0.98
N ASP A 149 23.17 8.47 -0.33
CA ASP A 149 23.46 7.13 0.22
C ASP A 149 22.57 6.80 1.43
N LYS A 150 22.33 7.77 2.33
CA LYS A 150 21.41 7.60 3.47
C LYS A 150 19.98 7.31 3.02
N ASP A 151 19.47 8.06 2.04
CA ASP A 151 18.12 7.87 1.49
C ASP A 151 17.98 6.50 0.81
N THR A 152 19.02 6.08 0.08
CA THR A 152 19.06 4.77 -0.58
C THR A 152 19.07 3.63 0.44
N SER A 153 19.85 3.75 1.51
CA SER A 153 19.89 2.78 2.62
C SER A 153 18.54 2.66 3.33
N LEU A 154 17.89 3.79 3.64
CA LEU A 154 16.56 3.82 4.24
C LEU A 154 15.52 3.10 3.36
N CYS A 155 15.48 3.42 2.07
CA CYS A 155 14.54 2.80 1.13
C CYS A 155 14.76 1.29 1.02
N SER A 156 16.02 0.85 0.99
CA SER A 156 16.39 -0.57 0.97
C SER A 156 15.88 -1.32 2.20
N ARG A 157 16.05 -0.75 3.39
CA ARG A 157 15.58 -1.33 4.66
C ARG A 157 14.06 -1.39 4.74
N LEU A 158 13.37 -0.33 4.30
CA LEU A 158 11.90 -0.30 4.25
C LEU A 158 11.34 -1.34 3.27
N SER A 159 11.95 -1.47 2.09
CA SER A 159 11.57 -2.50 1.12
C SER A 159 11.70 -3.89 1.72
N TRP A 160 12.85 -4.16 2.36
CA TRP A 160 13.09 -5.46 2.98
C TRP A 160 12.07 -5.77 4.07
N LEU A 161 11.73 -4.81 4.94
CA LEU A 161 10.71 -4.98 5.98
C LEU A 161 9.35 -5.32 5.37
N GLN A 162 8.95 -4.61 4.31
CA GLN A 162 7.68 -4.83 3.62
C GLN A 162 7.61 -6.21 2.96
N ASP A 163 8.70 -6.67 2.34
CA ASP A 163 8.80 -8.02 1.75
C ASP A 163 8.61 -9.13 2.81
N HIS A 164 8.91 -8.82 4.07
CA HIS A 164 8.70 -9.70 5.22
C HIS A 164 7.38 -9.44 5.96
N GLY A 165 6.49 -8.63 5.38
CA GLY A 165 5.18 -8.29 5.93
C GLY A 165 5.16 -7.19 6.98
N ILE A 166 6.31 -6.71 7.44
CA ILE A 166 6.43 -5.66 8.46
C ILE A 166 6.13 -4.30 7.82
N GLY A 167 5.14 -3.58 8.36
CA GLY A 167 4.72 -2.30 7.82
C GLY A 167 4.01 -2.40 6.47
N SER A 168 3.51 -3.59 6.10
CA SER A 168 2.62 -3.75 4.94
C SER A 168 1.18 -3.29 5.23
N THR A 169 0.80 -3.28 6.51
CA THR A 169 -0.49 -2.80 7.02
C THR A 169 -0.28 -1.80 8.16
N PRO A 170 -1.30 -0.98 8.50
CA PRO A 170 -1.24 -0.16 9.71
C PRO A 170 -1.02 -1.00 10.96
N PHE A 171 -0.21 -0.49 11.89
CA PHE A 171 -0.03 -1.03 13.23
C PHE A 171 -1.23 -0.66 14.10
N SER A 172 -1.67 -1.58 14.95
CA SER A 172 -2.76 -1.33 15.90
C SER A 172 -2.17 -1.23 17.30
N LEU A 173 -2.25 -0.04 17.90
CA LEU A 173 -1.83 0.20 19.29
C LEU A 173 -3.07 0.12 20.17
N SER A 174 -2.96 -0.55 21.31
CA SER A 174 -4.04 -0.64 22.30
C SER A 174 -3.49 -0.49 23.71
N LEU A 175 -4.35 -0.34 24.70
CA LEU A 175 -3.91 -0.33 26.11
C LEU A 175 -3.29 -1.67 26.55
N MET A 176 -3.60 -2.76 25.85
CA MET A 176 -3.02 -4.10 26.11
C MET A 176 -1.69 -4.31 25.41
N GLU A 177 -1.47 -3.59 24.31
CA GLU A 177 -0.30 -3.71 23.45
C GLU A 177 0.04 -2.31 22.93
N LEU A 178 0.75 -1.53 23.76
CA LEU A 178 1.14 -0.17 23.43
C LEU A 178 2.24 -0.10 22.38
N LEU A 179 3.03 -1.17 22.25
CA LEU A 179 4.15 -1.28 21.33
C LEU A 179 4.15 -2.67 20.68
N PRO A 180 3.43 -2.84 19.56
CA PRO A 180 3.50 -4.07 18.77
C PRO A 180 4.93 -4.34 18.29
N ASP A 181 5.34 -5.61 18.26
CA ASP A 181 6.71 -6.00 17.88
C ASP A 181 7.06 -5.56 16.45
N ASP A 182 6.10 -5.58 15.52
CA ASP A 182 6.29 -5.11 14.14
C ASP A 182 6.62 -3.61 14.09
N LEU A 183 5.96 -2.81 14.92
CA LEU A 183 6.20 -1.36 15.02
C LEU A 183 7.60 -1.09 15.58
N ALA A 184 7.96 -1.79 16.66
CA ALA A 184 9.29 -1.67 17.25
C ALA A 184 10.39 -2.11 16.27
N THR A 185 10.18 -3.24 15.59
CA THR A 185 11.12 -3.78 14.60
C THR A 185 11.35 -2.78 13.47
N MET A 186 10.28 -2.16 12.95
CA MET A 186 10.39 -1.15 11.91
C MET A 186 11.25 0.03 12.36
N ILE A 187 11.02 0.56 13.57
CA ILE A 187 11.82 1.66 14.11
C ILE A 187 13.28 1.24 14.27
N LEU A 188 13.54 0.10 14.91
CA LEU A 188 14.89 -0.38 15.20
C LEU A 188 15.71 -0.62 13.93
N VAL A 189 15.14 -1.29 12.94
CA VAL A 189 15.83 -1.61 11.67
C VAL A 189 16.19 -0.36 10.89
N ILE A 190 15.39 0.71 10.96
CA ILE A 190 15.75 1.99 10.33
C ILE A 190 16.97 2.62 11.01
N PHE A 191 17.13 2.47 12.33
CA PHE A 191 18.27 3.03 13.10
C PHE A 191 19.51 2.14 13.19
N MET A 192 19.45 0.89 12.76
CA MET A 192 20.63 0.02 12.74
C MET A 192 21.75 0.65 11.92
N ASN A 193 23.00 0.48 12.31
CA ASN A 193 24.08 0.72 11.35
C ASN A 193 24.12 -0.44 10.33
N ASP A 194 24.90 -0.31 9.27
CA ASP A 194 24.90 -1.33 8.20
C ASP A 194 25.40 -2.70 8.68
N SER A 195 26.30 -2.74 9.67
CA SER A 195 26.77 -4.00 10.25
C SER A 195 25.70 -4.69 11.10
N GLU A 196 24.94 -3.92 11.89
CA GLU A 196 23.80 -4.40 12.69
C GLU A 196 22.69 -4.90 11.76
N TYR A 197 22.39 -4.13 10.71
CA TYR A 197 21.38 -4.50 9.72
C TYR A 197 21.76 -5.77 8.94
N LEU A 198 23.02 -5.90 8.53
CA LEU A 198 23.50 -7.10 7.84
C LEU A 198 23.43 -8.33 8.76
N SER A 199 23.82 -8.19 10.03
CA SER A 199 23.69 -9.25 11.04
C SER A 199 22.22 -9.65 11.23
N TYR A 200 21.33 -8.67 11.34
CA TYR A 200 19.88 -8.89 11.41
C TYR A 200 19.37 -9.68 10.20
N GLN A 201 19.70 -9.25 8.97
CA GLN A 201 19.32 -9.96 7.74
C GLN A 201 19.82 -11.41 7.72
N GLN A 202 21.08 -11.64 8.10
CA GLN A 202 21.66 -13.00 8.15
C GLN A 202 20.93 -13.90 9.15
N GLN A 203 20.58 -13.36 10.32
CA GLN A 203 19.82 -14.09 11.33
C GLN A 203 18.42 -14.47 10.84
N ARG A 204 17.74 -13.58 10.10
CA ARG A 204 16.41 -13.86 9.54
C ARG A 204 16.48 -14.82 8.36
N ALA A 205 17.50 -14.70 7.51
CA ALA A 205 17.77 -15.68 6.44
C ALA A 205 18.05 -17.09 6.99
N ALA A 206 18.58 -17.20 8.22
CA ALA A 206 18.74 -18.47 8.93
C ALA A 206 17.44 -19.04 9.52
N GLY A 207 16.29 -18.42 9.25
CA GLY A 207 14.96 -18.90 9.64
C GLY A 207 14.44 -18.36 10.97
N ARG A 208 15.08 -17.33 11.55
CA ARG A 208 14.49 -16.60 12.69
C ARG A 208 13.29 -15.76 12.23
N ASP A 209 12.36 -15.51 13.15
CA ASP A 209 11.21 -14.64 12.91
C ASP A 209 11.68 -13.24 12.56
N ALA A 210 11.05 -12.59 11.57
CA ALA A 210 11.46 -11.26 11.11
C ALA A 210 11.33 -10.24 12.24
N CYS A 211 10.32 -10.35 13.09
CA CYS A 211 10.08 -9.44 14.20
C CYS A 211 11.12 -9.60 15.32
N ILE A 212 11.62 -8.48 15.83
CA ILE A 212 12.49 -8.41 17.00
C ILE A 212 11.62 -8.60 18.24
N ASP A 213 11.80 -9.73 18.93
CA ASP A 213 11.12 -10.02 20.19
C ASP A 213 11.73 -9.18 21.33
N LEU A 214 10.99 -8.14 21.73
CA LEU A 214 11.33 -7.28 22.85
C LEU A 214 11.00 -7.88 24.23
N GLY A 215 10.22 -8.97 24.27
CA GLY A 215 9.63 -9.54 25.47
C GLY A 215 10.19 -10.88 25.95
N GLY A 216 11.06 -11.50 25.15
CA GLY A 216 11.43 -12.90 25.30
C GLY A 216 12.38 -13.25 26.44
N THR A 217 12.29 -14.51 26.87
CA THR A 217 13.28 -15.23 27.71
C THR A 217 14.62 -15.49 26.99
N GLU A 218 14.64 -15.34 25.66
CA GLU A 218 15.83 -15.36 24.78
C GLU A 218 16.05 -14.01 24.09
N GLY A 219 15.47 -12.93 24.64
CA GLY A 219 15.37 -11.62 23.98
C GLY A 219 16.70 -11.13 23.41
N GLU A 220 16.63 -10.56 22.21
CA GLU A 220 17.78 -9.92 21.59
C GLU A 220 18.17 -8.69 22.44
N GLU A 221 19.38 -8.70 23.00
CA GLU A 221 19.88 -7.56 23.76
C GLU A 221 20.07 -6.37 22.83
N LEU A 222 19.20 -5.37 22.97
CA LEU A 222 19.31 -4.13 22.22
C LEU A 222 20.33 -3.22 22.90
N GLY A 223 21.29 -2.74 22.11
CA GLY A 223 22.25 -1.73 22.57
C GLY A 223 21.53 -0.45 23.01
N GLU A 224 22.08 0.24 24.01
CA GLU A 224 21.50 1.47 24.57
C GLU A 224 21.22 2.55 23.50
N ARG A 225 22.05 2.59 22.45
CA ARG A 225 21.87 3.48 21.29
C ARG A 225 20.54 3.24 20.59
N LEU A 226 20.27 1.99 20.20
CA LEU A 226 19.03 1.62 19.50
C LEU A 226 17.80 1.81 20.39
N LEU A 227 17.92 1.54 21.69
CA LEU A 227 16.86 1.84 22.67
C LEU A 227 16.59 3.34 22.77
N GLY A 228 17.63 4.16 22.80
CA GLY A 228 17.51 5.62 22.80
C GLY A 228 16.77 6.13 21.55
N HIS A 229 17.12 5.61 20.38
CA HIS A 229 16.42 5.92 19.14
C HIS A 229 14.96 5.44 19.14
N LEU A 230 14.71 4.21 19.60
CA LEU A 230 13.35 3.65 19.72
C LEU A 230 12.46 4.56 20.58
N TYR A 231 12.90 4.90 21.80
CA TYR A 231 12.12 5.74 22.70
C TYR A 231 11.96 7.17 22.16
N GLY A 232 13.02 7.75 21.58
CA GLY A 232 12.97 9.06 20.94
C GLY A 232 11.91 9.10 19.84
N SER A 233 11.93 8.13 18.92
CA SER A 233 10.97 8.04 17.83
C SER A 233 9.55 7.74 18.30
N LEU A 234 9.35 6.96 19.35
CA LEU A 234 8.01 6.75 19.93
C LEU A 234 7.43 8.06 20.51
N LEU A 235 8.25 8.90 21.15
CA LEU A 235 7.78 10.22 21.62
C LEU A 235 7.43 11.15 20.45
N ARG A 236 8.22 11.15 19.36
CA ARG A 236 7.89 11.89 18.13
C ARG A 236 6.62 11.39 17.49
N LEU A 237 6.45 10.07 17.43
CA LEU A 237 5.24 9.44 16.92
C LEU A 237 4.02 9.86 17.73
N VAL A 238 4.08 9.85 19.06
CA VAL A 238 2.97 10.36 19.90
C VAL A 238 2.67 11.83 19.61
N ALA A 239 3.69 12.68 19.50
CA ALA A 239 3.52 14.09 19.20
C ALA A 239 2.84 14.32 17.84
N LEU A 240 3.30 13.60 16.80
CA LEU A 240 2.73 13.63 15.45
C LEU A 240 1.27 13.17 15.45
N LEU A 241 0.97 12.05 16.12
CA LEU A 241 -0.38 11.50 16.17
C LEU A 241 -1.35 12.39 16.96
N ARG A 242 -0.89 13.09 18.00
CA ARG A 242 -1.71 14.08 18.72
C ARG A 242 -2.16 15.25 17.84
N GLN A 243 -1.32 15.67 16.89
CA GLN A 243 -1.65 16.77 15.97
C GLN A 243 -2.82 16.43 15.02
N ARG A 244 -3.21 15.15 14.91
CA ARG A 244 -4.39 14.72 14.16
C ARG A 244 -5.72 15.10 14.82
N TYR A 245 -5.70 15.45 16.10
CA TYR A 245 -6.90 15.80 16.86
C TYR A 245 -6.96 17.31 17.09
N GLU A 246 -8.10 17.91 16.74
CA GLU A 246 -8.35 19.35 16.94
C GLU A 246 -8.54 19.74 18.42
N THR A 247 -8.88 18.76 19.27
CA THR A 247 -9.16 18.96 20.69
C THR A 247 -8.22 18.11 21.54
N SER A 248 -8.06 18.50 22.80
CA SER A 248 -7.41 17.74 23.87
C SER A 248 -8.26 16.57 24.38
N LEU A 249 -7.69 15.73 25.25
CA LEU A 249 -8.42 14.63 25.91
C LEU A 249 -9.45 15.19 26.90
N GLU A 250 -9.09 16.25 27.62
CA GLU A 250 -9.91 16.91 28.63
C GLU A 250 -11.13 17.60 28.01
N GLU A 251 -10.95 18.23 26.84
CA GLU A 251 -12.06 18.81 26.07
C GLU A 251 -13.03 17.73 25.61
N ASP A 252 -12.55 16.62 25.03
CA ASP A 252 -13.45 15.53 24.59
C ASP A 252 -14.18 14.88 25.76
N LEU A 253 -13.52 14.69 26.90
CA LEU A 253 -14.17 14.21 28.14
C LEU A 253 -15.26 15.17 28.62
N THR A 254 -15.03 16.48 28.50
CA THR A 254 -16.01 17.51 28.86
C THR A 254 -17.19 17.49 27.89
N MET A 255 -16.94 17.42 26.58
CA MET A 255 -17.97 17.28 25.56
C MET A 255 -18.83 16.03 25.78
N LEU A 256 -18.20 14.89 26.10
CA LEU A 256 -18.92 13.64 26.38
C LEU A 256 -19.84 13.78 27.60
N ARG A 257 -19.38 14.40 28.69
CA ARG A 257 -20.22 14.66 29.88
C ARG A 257 -21.39 15.58 29.56
N GLN A 258 -21.18 16.61 28.74
CA GLN A 258 -22.25 17.52 28.32
C GLN A 258 -23.31 16.79 27.49
N LEU A 259 -22.91 15.90 26.58
CA LEU A 259 -23.86 15.08 25.82
C LEU A 259 -24.67 14.15 26.73
N GLN A 260 -24.01 13.48 27.69
CA GLN A 260 -24.66 12.56 28.64
C GLN A 260 -25.55 13.28 29.67
N GLY A 261 -25.19 14.50 30.08
CA GLY A 261 -25.88 15.27 31.11
C GLY A 261 -27.22 15.89 30.66
N THR A 262 -27.60 15.73 29.40
CA THR A 262 -28.83 16.33 28.85
C THR A 262 -30.10 15.57 29.27
N GLU A 263 -30.00 14.34 29.79
CA GLU A 263 -31.17 13.49 30.05
C GLU A 263 -31.71 13.50 31.49
N THR A 264 -31.12 14.20 32.45
CA THR A 264 -31.54 14.08 33.86
C THR A 264 -31.44 15.36 34.69
N GLN A 265 -31.93 16.49 34.19
CA GLN A 265 -32.20 17.63 35.07
C GLN A 265 -33.62 17.54 35.63
N GLU A 266 -33.73 17.03 36.85
CA GLU A 266 -34.90 17.22 37.70
C GLU A 266 -35.20 18.74 37.82
N PRO A 267 -36.47 19.16 37.74
CA PRO A 267 -36.85 20.56 37.54
C PRO A 267 -36.80 21.41 38.83
N ASP A 268 -35.92 21.14 39.79
CA ASP A 268 -35.98 21.82 41.10
C ASP A 268 -34.69 22.49 41.58
N ALA A 269 -34.89 23.68 42.18
CA ALA A 269 -33.94 24.53 42.90
C ALA A 269 -33.01 25.49 42.11
N LYS A 270 -33.60 26.62 41.72
CA LYS A 270 -33.13 28.02 41.91
C LYS A 270 -31.61 28.31 41.93
N ARG A 271 -31.21 29.07 40.89
CA ARG A 271 -30.21 30.17 40.90
C ARG A 271 -28.80 29.79 41.40
N ARG A 272 -28.03 29.16 40.53
CA ARG A 272 -26.58 29.41 40.46
C ARG A 272 -26.24 30.05 39.13
N ARG A 273 -25.38 31.06 39.19
CA ARG A 273 -24.88 31.86 38.08
C ARG A 273 -24.16 30.93 37.12
N GLU A 274 -24.84 30.50 36.07
CA GLU A 274 -24.24 29.71 34.98
C GLU A 274 -23.22 30.59 34.27
N THR A 275 -21.94 30.26 34.44
CA THR A 275 -20.94 30.54 33.43
C THR A 275 -21.42 29.89 32.14
N LEU A 276 -21.62 30.68 31.09
CA LEU A 276 -22.03 30.25 29.76
C LEU A 276 -20.93 29.37 29.15
N GLU A 277 -20.82 28.12 29.59
CA GLU A 277 -20.08 27.10 28.87
C GLU A 277 -20.83 26.82 27.57
N ALA A 278 -20.13 26.92 26.44
CA ALA A 278 -20.70 26.67 25.13
C ALA A 278 -21.23 25.22 25.10
N LYS A 279 -22.54 25.06 24.92
CA LYS A 279 -23.16 23.74 24.75
C LYS A 279 -22.59 23.09 23.48
N VAL A 280 -22.24 21.81 23.55
CA VAL A 280 -21.91 21.02 22.34
C VAL A 280 -23.09 21.08 21.38
N VAL A 281 -22.87 21.65 20.19
CA VAL A 281 -23.87 21.66 19.11
C VAL A 281 -23.62 20.43 18.24
N ILE A 282 -24.54 19.46 18.28
CA ILE A 282 -24.52 18.33 17.36
C ILE A 282 -25.06 18.82 16.00
N PRO A 283 -24.33 18.62 14.89
CA PRO A 283 -24.82 18.95 13.56
C PRO A 283 -26.15 18.27 13.22
N ASP A 284 -27.01 18.97 12.46
CA ASP A 284 -28.30 18.44 12.02
C ASP A 284 -28.14 17.09 11.29
N GLY A 285 -28.99 16.12 11.65
CA GLY A 285 -29.01 14.79 11.05
C GLY A 285 -28.04 13.77 11.68
N ILE A 286 -27.21 14.18 12.65
CA ILE A 286 -26.38 13.25 13.44
C ILE A 286 -27.15 12.82 14.68
N ARG A 287 -27.26 11.50 14.89
CA ARG A 287 -27.88 10.94 16.09
C ARG A 287 -26.98 11.18 17.31
N PRO A 288 -27.53 11.54 18.49
CA PRO A 288 -26.75 11.75 19.71
C PRO A 288 -25.83 10.57 20.07
N GLU A 289 -26.30 9.34 19.85
CA GLU A 289 -25.54 8.11 20.11
C GLU A 289 -24.33 7.99 19.18
N ASN A 290 -24.45 8.44 17.92
CA ASN A 290 -23.33 8.46 16.99
C ASN A 290 -22.29 9.50 17.42
N ALA A 291 -22.73 10.68 17.86
CA ALA A 291 -21.82 11.70 18.39
C ALA A 291 -21.10 11.20 19.66
N GLN A 292 -21.83 10.50 20.54
CA GLN A 292 -21.27 9.86 21.73
C GLN A 292 -20.22 8.80 21.36
N ASN A 293 -20.54 7.89 20.42
CA ASN A 293 -19.61 6.86 19.96
C ASN A 293 -18.34 7.49 19.36
N ILE A 294 -18.47 8.53 18.54
CA ILE A 294 -17.30 9.23 17.97
C ILE A 294 -16.42 9.83 19.07
N LEU A 295 -17.01 10.49 20.07
CA LEU A 295 -16.25 11.05 21.20
C LEU A 295 -15.58 9.96 22.03
N GLN A 296 -16.28 8.87 22.33
CA GLN A 296 -15.73 7.74 23.08
C GLN A 296 -14.53 7.12 22.36
N LEU A 297 -14.62 6.90 21.04
CA LEU A 297 -13.50 6.41 20.24
C LEU A 297 -12.28 7.34 20.31
N ARG A 298 -12.49 8.65 20.13
CA ARG A 298 -11.42 9.66 20.19
C ARG A 298 -10.76 9.69 21.58
N ILE A 299 -11.57 9.60 22.64
CA ILE A 299 -11.08 9.52 24.02
C ILE A 299 -10.22 8.26 24.22
N GLY A 300 -10.69 7.11 23.75
CA GLY A 300 -9.94 5.84 23.80
C GLY A 300 -8.57 5.96 23.12
N GLN A 301 -8.54 6.45 21.89
CA GLN A 301 -7.32 6.67 21.13
C GLN A 301 -6.33 7.64 21.82
N LYS A 302 -6.83 8.75 22.37
CA LYS A 302 -6.00 9.71 23.12
C LYS A 302 -5.45 9.12 24.41
N ARG A 303 -6.20 8.23 25.07
CA ARG A 303 -5.71 7.48 26.25
C ARG A 303 -4.60 6.50 25.87
N VAL A 304 -4.71 5.81 24.74
CA VAL A 304 -3.63 4.96 24.20
C VAL A 304 -2.35 5.79 23.99
N LEU A 305 -2.46 6.97 23.38
CA LEU A 305 -1.32 7.89 23.20
C LEU A 305 -0.70 8.36 24.52
N GLN A 306 -1.54 8.74 25.49
CA GLN A 306 -1.07 9.16 26.81
C GLN A 306 -0.39 8.02 27.58
N ALA A 307 -0.93 6.80 27.47
CA ALA A 307 -0.34 5.61 28.08
C ALA A 307 1.03 5.29 27.46
N LEU A 308 1.13 5.32 26.13
CA LEU A 308 2.40 5.12 25.43
C LEU A 308 3.46 6.15 25.85
N GLU A 309 3.12 7.45 25.84
CA GLU A 309 4.03 8.52 26.27
C GLU A 309 4.51 8.33 27.71
N LYS A 310 3.59 7.98 28.61
CA LYS A 310 3.90 7.77 30.03
C LYS A 310 4.88 6.61 30.21
N GLU A 311 4.64 5.48 29.55
CA GLU A 311 5.51 4.31 29.67
C GLU A 311 6.88 4.53 29.00
N VAL A 312 6.95 5.23 27.87
CA VAL A 312 8.23 5.61 27.24
C VAL A 312 9.01 6.57 28.14
N THR A 313 8.37 7.60 28.68
CA THR A 313 9.01 8.59 29.56
C THR A 313 9.56 7.95 30.85
N LYS A 314 8.79 7.04 31.45
CA LYS A 314 9.20 6.24 32.61
C LYS A 314 10.48 5.43 32.30
N SER A 315 10.56 4.84 31.12
CA SER A 315 11.70 4.00 30.69
C SER A 315 12.97 4.80 30.41
N VAL A 316 12.82 5.98 29.80
CA VAL A 316 13.92 6.92 29.61
C VAL A 316 14.45 7.41 30.96
N GLY A 317 13.56 7.75 31.90
CA GLY A 317 13.93 8.18 33.25
C GLY A 317 14.71 7.12 34.04
N SER A 318 14.30 5.85 33.95
CA SER A 318 15.03 4.74 34.58
C SER A 318 16.43 4.54 33.98
N SER A 319 16.58 4.71 32.67
CA SER A 319 17.86 4.53 31.97
C SER A 319 18.88 5.61 32.36
N HIS A 320 18.44 6.87 32.53
CA HIS A 320 19.32 7.95 33.01
C HIS A 320 19.63 7.87 34.50
N ALA A 321 18.71 7.37 35.33
CA ALA A 321 18.98 7.13 36.75
C ALA A 321 20.08 6.08 36.96
N MET A 322 20.17 5.08 36.07
CA MET A 322 21.21 4.06 36.09
C MET A 322 22.60 4.65 35.77
N ARG A 323 22.72 5.54 34.77
CA ARG A 323 23.98 6.24 34.46
C ARG A 323 24.47 7.19 35.56
N ARG A 324 23.59 7.69 36.44
CA ARG A 324 24.01 8.54 37.58
C ARG A 324 24.52 7.74 38.79
N LEU A 325 24.26 6.44 38.87
CA LEU A 325 24.70 5.61 39.99
C LEU A 325 26.09 4.98 39.78
N ASP A 326 26.62 4.97 38.56
CA ASP A 326 27.92 4.36 38.24
C ASP A 326 29.13 5.32 38.27
N PHE A 327 28.94 6.60 38.65
CA PHE A 327 30.05 7.54 38.86
C PHE A 327 30.56 7.60 40.32
N GLY A 328 30.35 6.54 41.10
CA GLY A 328 30.86 6.46 42.47
C GLY A 328 31.19 5.03 42.92
N SER A 329 32.49 4.73 42.94
CA SER A 329 33.16 3.58 43.61
C SER A 329 33.33 2.30 42.78
N SER A 330 34.59 2.00 42.48
CA SER A 330 35.06 0.69 42.02
C SER A 330 34.73 -0.40 43.05
N VAL A 331 34.36 -1.61 42.59
CA VAL A 331 34.98 -2.91 42.86
C VAL A 331 34.13 -4.00 42.18
N VAL A 332 34.84 -4.92 41.54
CA VAL A 332 34.40 -6.07 40.74
C VAL A 332 33.36 -6.96 41.44
N SER A 333 32.27 -7.31 40.74
CA SER A 333 31.79 -8.70 40.65
C SER A 333 30.88 -8.87 39.44
N GLU A 334 31.23 -9.82 38.57
CA GLU A 334 30.34 -10.39 37.55
C GLU A 334 29.04 -10.86 38.21
N ASN A 335 27.88 -10.34 37.77
CA ASN A 335 26.57 -10.91 38.06
C ASN A 335 25.55 -10.49 37.00
N ASN A 336 24.99 -11.49 36.32
CA ASN A 336 23.72 -11.54 35.58
C ASN A 336 23.03 -10.21 35.26
N PHE A 337 23.12 -9.79 34.00
CA PHE A 337 22.18 -8.85 33.39
C PHE A 337 20.78 -9.48 33.36
N GLY A 338 19.91 -9.00 34.25
CA GLY A 338 18.51 -9.42 34.32
C GLY A 338 17.64 -8.62 33.35
N SER A 339 16.87 -9.35 32.53
CA SER A 339 15.71 -8.94 31.72
C SER A 339 15.07 -7.57 32.03
N PHE A 340 14.84 -6.78 30.97
CA PHE A 340 14.35 -5.39 30.98
C PHE A 340 13.00 -5.15 31.70
N PRO A 341 12.87 -4.07 32.50
CA PRO A 341 11.65 -3.76 33.26
C PRO A 341 10.49 -3.17 32.43
N PHE A 342 10.75 -2.57 31.26
CA PHE A 342 9.72 -1.97 30.40
C PHE A 342 8.68 -3.02 29.93
N TYR A 343 9.17 -4.15 29.41
CA TYR A 343 8.30 -5.20 28.86
C TYR A 343 7.65 -6.07 29.97
N LYS A 344 8.35 -6.29 31.10
CA LYS A 344 7.79 -6.99 32.27
C LYS A 344 6.69 -6.19 32.98
N SER A 345 6.79 -4.85 33.02
CA SER A 345 5.74 -3.98 33.57
C SER A 345 4.45 -4.02 32.71
N LEU A 346 4.57 -4.19 31.40
CA LEU A 346 3.44 -4.22 30.47
C LEU A 346 2.73 -5.58 30.42
N GLN A 347 3.47 -6.71 30.54
CA GLN A 347 2.86 -8.05 30.52
C GLN A 347 2.53 -8.62 31.92
N GLY A 348 3.14 -8.09 32.99
CA GLY A 348 3.15 -8.69 34.32
C GLY A 348 1.84 -8.61 35.10
N GLU A 349 1.07 -7.51 34.96
CA GLU A 349 -0.17 -7.32 35.73
C GLU A 349 -1.40 -7.96 35.05
N THR A 350 -1.41 -8.06 33.72
CA THR A 350 -2.57 -8.52 32.95
C THR A 350 -2.71 -10.06 32.94
N ARG A 351 -1.60 -10.81 33.08
CA ARG A 351 -1.62 -12.29 33.13
C ARG A 351 -1.96 -12.87 34.51
N GLN A 352 -1.87 -12.09 35.59
CA GLN A 352 -2.12 -12.58 36.95
C GLN A 352 -3.62 -12.69 37.29
N VAL A 353 -4.49 -11.93 36.62
CA VAL A 353 -5.95 -11.97 36.85
C VAL A 353 -6.63 -13.20 36.21
N LEU A 354 -6.01 -13.83 35.21
CA LEU A 354 -6.53 -15.04 34.55
C LEU A 354 -6.17 -16.37 35.23
N ARG A 355 -5.53 -16.35 36.42
CA ARG A 355 -5.08 -17.57 37.13
C ARG A 355 -5.85 -17.93 38.41
N GLN A 356 -6.94 -17.23 38.74
CA GLN A 356 -7.75 -17.56 39.91
C GLN A 356 -9.06 -18.26 39.53
N CYS A 357 -8.97 -19.54 39.15
CA CYS A 357 -10.10 -20.48 39.11
C CYS A 357 -9.65 -21.83 39.71
N PRO A 358 -10.48 -22.51 40.52
CA PRO A 358 -10.05 -23.67 41.29
C PRO A 358 -9.89 -24.94 40.43
N PRO A 359 -8.98 -25.87 40.79
CA PRO A 359 -8.63 -27.00 39.93
C PRO A 359 -9.42 -28.24 40.33
N LYS A 360 -10.37 -28.70 39.51
CA LYS A 360 -10.76 -30.14 39.49
C LYS A 360 -11.13 -30.59 38.08
N VAL A 361 -10.57 -31.75 37.73
CA VAL A 361 -10.70 -32.57 36.51
C VAL A 361 -9.64 -32.29 35.43
N ALA A 362 -8.53 -32.99 35.61
CA ALA A 362 -7.48 -33.19 34.62
C ALA A 362 -7.85 -34.36 33.69
N PHE A 363 -7.81 -34.11 32.38
CA PHE A 363 -7.06 -34.86 31.34
C PHE A 363 -7.69 -34.55 29.97
N CYS A 364 -7.19 -33.52 29.32
CA CYS A 364 -7.04 -33.44 27.86
C CYS A 364 -5.92 -32.42 27.61
N THR A 365 -4.88 -32.89 26.94
CA THR A 365 -3.65 -32.21 26.54
C THR A 365 -3.90 -30.80 26.01
N ALA A 366 -3.41 -29.80 26.75
CA ALA A 366 -3.26 -28.43 26.29
C ALA A 366 -2.10 -28.37 25.29
N VAL A 367 -2.41 -28.43 24.00
CA VAL A 367 -1.57 -27.84 22.96
C VAL A 367 -1.90 -26.35 22.98
N GLY A 368 -0.99 -25.54 23.52
CA GLY A 368 -1.10 -24.09 23.47
C GLY A 368 -1.06 -23.62 22.03
N CYS A 369 -2.23 -23.34 21.45
CA CYS A 369 -2.32 -22.60 20.20
C CYS A 369 -1.98 -21.13 20.50
N GLN A 370 -0.69 -20.80 20.51
CA GLN A 370 -0.25 -19.54 19.93
C GLN A 370 -0.59 -19.62 18.45
N GLY A 371 -1.83 -19.21 18.13
CA GLY A 371 -2.29 -19.09 16.77
C GLY A 371 -1.49 -18.00 16.09
N ARG A 372 -0.36 -18.38 15.50
CA ARG A 372 0.26 -17.64 14.39
C ARG A 372 -0.86 -17.26 13.45
N ARG A 373 -1.13 -15.97 13.29
CA ARG A 373 -1.86 -15.43 12.14
C ARG A 373 -1.01 -15.69 10.90
N ARG A 374 -0.92 -16.96 10.47
CA ARG A 374 -0.88 -17.23 9.03
C ARG A 374 -2.21 -16.68 8.55
N GLY A 375 -2.19 -15.59 7.80
CA GLY A 375 -3.37 -15.15 7.07
C GLY A 375 -3.88 -16.38 6.31
N CYS A 376 -5.02 -16.92 6.75
CA CYS A 376 -5.78 -17.88 5.98
C CYS A 376 -6.26 -17.11 4.76
N LYS A 377 -5.39 -17.01 3.74
CA LYS A 377 -5.84 -16.83 2.36
C LYS A 377 -6.86 -17.95 2.16
N THR A 378 -8.11 -17.57 1.96
CA THR A 378 -9.14 -18.51 1.49
C THR A 378 -8.54 -19.29 0.33
N PRO A 379 -8.74 -20.61 0.24
CA PRO A 379 -8.34 -21.32 -0.96
C PRO A 379 -9.29 -20.85 -2.06
N ARG A 380 -8.93 -19.77 -2.79
CA ARG A 380 -9.09 -19.82 -4.24
C ARG A 380 -8.47 -21.16 -4.61
N GLY A 381 -9.26 -22.07 -5.20
CA GLY A 381 -8.69 -23.31 -5.71
C GLY A 381 -7.48 -22.91 -6.51
N ALA A 382 -6.29 -23.21 -5.98
CA ALA A 382 -5.04 -22.63 -6.46
C ALA A 382 -5.03 -22.90 -7.94
N ALA A 383 -4.98 -21.84 -8.74
CA ALA A 383 -4.89 -22.05 -10.17
C ALA A 383 -3.63 -22.90 -10.38
N PRO A 384 -3.64 -23.90 -11.28
CA PRO A 384 -2.54 -24.87 -11.38
C PRO A 384 -1.12 -24.24 -11.50
N TRP A 385 -1.05 -22.96 -11.84
CA TRP A 385 0.16 -22.16 -12.01
C TRP A 385 0.62 -21.34 -10.78
N ASP A 386 -0.14 -21.27 -9.68
CA ASP A 386 0.20 -20.46 -8.49
C ASP A 386 1.54 -20.88 -7.82
N ASN A 387 2.00 -22.12 -8.05
CA ASN A 387 3.27 -22.62 -7.52
C ASN A 387 4.51 -22.18 -8.32
N ILE A 388 4.35 -21.65 -9.53
CA ILE A 388 5.46 -21.34 -10.45
C ILE A 388 5.93 -19.89 -10.32
N PHE A 389 5.04 -18.96 -9.98
CA PHE A 389 5.28 -17.52 -10.11
C PHE A 389 5.46 -16.76 -8.79
N GLY A 390 5.61 -17.46 -7.66
CA GLY A 390 5.46 -16.85 -6.35
C GLY A 390 4.00 -16.45 -6.11
N GLY A 391 3.47 -16.72 -4.92
CA GLY A 391 2.04 -16.51 -4.62
C GLY A 391 1.61 -15.04 -4.49
N GLU A 392 2.28 -14.11 -5.18
CA GLU A 392 1.92 -12.70 -5.22
C GLU A 392 0.74 -12.48 -6.17
N GLU A 393 -0.31 -11.89 -5.61
CA GLU A 393 -1.49 -11.49 -6.36
C GLU A 393 -1.15 -10.21 -7.13
N ILE A 394 -1.03 -10.32 -8.45
CA ILE A 394 -0.78 -9.16 -9.30
C ILE A 394 -2.07 -8.36 -9.42
N LYS A 395 -2.05 -7.12 -8.91
CA LYS A 395 -3.20 -6.22 -8.94
C LYS A 395 -3.46 -5.75 -10.37
N LEU A 396 -4.55 -6.21 -10.97
CA LEU A 396 -4.97 -5.78 -12.31
C LEU A 396 -5.56 -4.36 -12.27
N PRO A 397 -5.13 -3.45 -13.16
CA PRO A 397 -5.63 -2.08 -13.14
C PRO A 397 -7.10 -2.03 -13.61
N TYR A 398 -7.95 -1.41 -12.79
CA TYR A 398 -9.37 -1.18 -13.13
C TYR A 398 -9.63 0.21 -13.72
N SER A 399 -8.72 1.17 -13.50
CA SER A 399 -8.86 2.54 -13.97
C SER A 399 -7.59 3.06 -14.63
N THR A 400 -7.71 4.13 -15.41
CA THR A 400 -6.57 4.80 -16.05
C THR A 400 -5.59 5.38 -15.03
N LYS A 401 -6.08 5.78 -13.85
CA LYS A 401 -5.22 6.17 -12.73
C LYS A 401 -4.34 5.00 -12.26
N GLU A 402 -4.92 3.82 -12.08
CA GLU A 402 -4.13 2.64 -11.70
C GLU A 402 -3.19 2.16 -12.79
N VAL A 403 -3.55 2.35 -14.07
CA VAL A 403 -2.63 2.16 -15.19
C VAL A 403 -1.42 3.09 -15.06
N MET A 404 -1.64 4.36 -14.72
CA MET A 404 -0.57 5.33 -14.48
C MET A 404 0.32 4.95 -13.29
N ASP A 405 -0.28 4.52 -12.18
CA ASP A 405 0.46 4.10 -10.98
C ASP A 405 1.32 2.85 -11.30
N SER A 406 0.74 1.85 -11.97
CA SER A 406 1.42 0.61 -12.36
C SER A 406 2.53 0.86 -13.40
N LEU A 407 2.27 1.78 -14.35
CA LEU A 407 3.27 2.21 -15.33
C LEU A 407 4.45 2.87 -14.63
N LYS A 408 4.20 3.76 -13.65
CA LYS A 408 5.26 4.42 -12.88
C LYS A 408 6.15 3.41 -12.17
N SER A 409 5.56 2.46 -11.44
CA SER A 409 6.31 1.39 -10.77
C SER A 409 7.13 0.55 -11.76
N SER A 410 6.56 0.21 -12.91
CA SER A 410 7.27 -0.53 -13.95
C SER A 410 8.45 0.22 -14.54
N VAL A 411 8.31 1.53 -14.75
CA VAL A 411 9.39 2.41 -15.23
C VAL A 411 10.49 2.54 -14.18
N GLU A 412 10.15 2.66 -12.90
CA GLU A 412 11.14 2.69 -11.81
C GLU A 412 11.98 1.41 -11.80
N VAL A 413 11.36 0.24 -11.94
CA VAL A 413 12.07 -1.06 -12.04
C VAL A 413 12.92 -1.11 -13.30
N LEU A 414 12.42 -0.65 -14.44
CA LEU A 414 13.16 -0.59 -15.70
C LEU A 414 14.44 0.24 -15.58
N VAL A 415 14.38 1.38 -14.88
CA VAL A 415 15.55 2.24 -14.65
C VAL A 415 16.54 1.57 -13.71
N LYS A 416 16.06 1.02 -12.59
CA LYS A 416 16.91 0.34 -11.60
C LYS A 416 17.60 -0.90 -12.17
N SER A 417 16.90 -1.66 -13.02
CA SER A 417 17.44 -2.86 -13.67
C SER A 417 18.37 -2.57 -14.84
N GLY A 418 18.45 -1.31 -15.30
CA GLY A 418 19.33 -0.92 -16.41
C GLY A 418 19.00 -1.63 -17.72
N LEU A 419 17.73 -2.00 -17.96
CA LEU A 419 17.35 -2.70 -19.17
C LEU A 419 17.62 -1.80 -20.40
N PRO A 420 18.45 -2.24 -21.36
CA PRO A 420 18.87 -1.38 -22.46
C PRO A 420 17.76 -1.18 -23.50
N ARG A 421 16.76 -2.05 -23.54
CA ARG A 421 15.73 -2.08 -24.59
C ARG A 421 14.40 -2.49 -24.00
N ALA A 422 13.41 -1.61 -24.07
CA ALA A 422 12.09 -1.87 -23.55
C ALA A 422 10.97 -1.32 -24.42
N ASP A 423 9.84 -2.02 -24.42
CA ASP A 423 8.60 -1.54 -25.03
C ASP A 423 7.48 -1.36 -23.99
N VAL A 424 6.68 -0.32 -24.23
CA VAL A 424 5.53 0.04 -23.40
C VAL A 424 4.33 0.26 -24.30
N GLU A 425 3.22 -0.37 -23.95
CA GLU A 425 2.03 -0.37 -24.78
C GLU A 425 0.74 -0.14 -23.99
N LEU A 426 0.00 0.89 -24.39
CA LEU A 426 -1.34 1.21 -23.90
C LEU A 426 -2.40 1.01 -25.00
N PRO A 427 -3.70 0.86 -24.66
CA PRO A 427 -4.77 0.81 -25.64
C PRO A 427 -4.75 2.05 -26.56
N ALA A 428 -5.06 1.85 -27.84
CA ALA A 428 -5.08 2.94 -28.80
C ALA A 428 -6.06 4.04 -28.36
N GLY A 429 -5.59 5.29 -28.31
CA GLY A 429 -6.42 6.43 -27.94
C GLY A 429 -6.66 6.62 -26.44
N LEU A 430 -6.12 5.79 -25.55
CA LEU A 430 -6.29 5.96 -24.10
C LEU A 430 -5.60 7.25 -23.60
N ARG A 431 -6.38 8.29 -23.26
CA ARG A 431 -5.87 9.53 -22.67
C ARG A 431 -5.70 9.42 -21.16
N LEU A 432 -4.57 9.90 -20.66
CA LEU A 432 -4.12 9.75 -19.27
C LEU A 432 -4.55 10.93 -18.38
N GLY A 433 -5.19 11.94 -18.95
CA GLY A 433 -5.64 13.13 -18.21
C GLY A 433 -4.60 14.25 -18.13
N LEU A 434 -3.45 14.11 -18.79
CA LEU A 434 -2.39 15.12 -18.74
C LEU A 434 -2.69 16.34 -19.63
N GLU A 435 -3.62 16.22 -20.57
CA GLU A 435 -4.13 17.32 -21.39
C GLU A 435 -5.65 17.50 -21.20
N ASN A 436 -6.08 17.45 -19.93
CA ASN A 436 -7.42 17.77 -19.42
C ASN A 436 -8.52 16.72 -19.58
N VAL A 437 -8.31 15.64 -20.33
CA VAL A 437 -9.30 14.57 -20.48
C VAL A 437 -8.67 13.22 -20.14
N MET A 438 -9.19 12.55 -19.11
CA MET A 438 -8.81 11.19 -18.75
C MET A 438 -9.90 10.25 -19.24
N ASP A 439 -9.53 9.30 -20.10
CA ASP A 439 -10.47 8.29 -20.55
C ASP A 439 -10.62 7.20 -19.50
N PRO A 440 -11.80 6.59 -19.34
CA PRO A 440 -11.94 5.34 -18.60
C PRO A 440 -11.20 4.21 -19.33
N LEU A 441 -10.71 3.22 -18.57
CA LEU A 441 -10.06 2.04 -19.13
C LEU A 441 -11.11 1.07 -19.71
N ILE A 442 -11.79 1.45 -20.79
CA ILE A 442 -12.81 0.66 -21.48
C ILE A 442 -12.60 0.75 -23.00
N VAL A 443 -13.12 -0.21 -23.77
CA VAL A 443 -13.11 -0.08 -25.23
C VAL A 443 -14.11 1.01 -25.61
N PRO A 444 -13.69 2.05 -26.34
CA PRO A 444 -14.62 3.08 -26.78
C PRO A 444 -15.60 2.48 -27.79
N GLU A 445 -16.87 2.90 -27.72
CA GLU A 445 -17.91 2.47 -28.68
C GLU A 445 -17.56 2.87 -30.13
N VAL A 446 -16.83 3.96 -30.27
CA VAL A 446 -16.34 4.50 -31.55
C VAL A 446 -14.83 4.35 -31.58
N GLU A 447 -14.28 3.84 -32.69
CA GLU A 447 -12.84 3.78 -32.87
C GLU A 447 -12.22 5.18 -32.65
N PRO A 448 -11.14 5.28 -31.87
CA PRO A 448 -10.55 6.57 -31.55
C PRO A 448 -10.06 7.24 -32.83
N SER A 449 -10.36 8.53 -32.97
CA SER A 449 -9.93 9.31 -34.14
C SER A 449 -8.41 9.37 -34.21
N ALA A 450 -7.86 9.64 -35.40
CA ALA A 450 -6.43 9.83 -35.56
C ALA A 450 -5.88 10.92 -34.62
N GLU A 451 -6.65 11.97 -34.35
CA GLU A 451 -6.27 13.05 -33.42
C GLU A 451 -6.24 12.57 -31.97
N GLN A 452 -7.21 11.76 -31.55
CA GLN A 452 -7.24 11.15 -30.21
C GLN A 452 -6.05 10.22 -29.99
N ILE A 453 -5.71 9.40 -30.99
CA ILE A 453 -4.51 8.54 -30.93
C ILE A 453 -3.24 9.39 -30.78
N LEU A 454 -3.11 10.46 -31.56
CA LEU A 454 -1.97 11.38 -31.47
C LEU A 454 -1.89 12.13 -30.13
N GLN A 455 -3.02 12.44 -29.52
CA GLN A 455 -3.08 13.00 -28.18
C GLN A 455 -2.63 11.97 -27.13
N ALA A 456 -3.19 10.75 -27.17
CA ALA A 456 -2.83 9.68 -26.24
C ALA A 456 -1.33 9.34 -26.28
N ASP A 457 -0.75 9.21 -27.49
CA ASP A 457 0.68 8.97 -27.67
C ASP A 457 1.54 10.11 -27.08
N ARG A 458 1.09 11.36 -27.22
CA ARG A 458 1.77 12.54 -26.65
C ARG A 458 1.63 12.58 -25.13
N GLU A 459 0.47 12.26 -24.57
CA GLU A 459 0.27 12.18 -23.12
C GLU A 459 1.14 11.09 -22.49
N LEU A 460 1.25 9.92 -23.12
CA LEU A 460 2.15 8.87 -22.65
C LEU A 460 3.62 9.34 -22.66
N ALA A 461 4.05 10.02 -23.71
CA ALA A 461 5.39 10.60 -23.76
C ALA A 461 5.62 11.67 -22.66
N ARG A 462 4.59 12.48 -22.36
CA ARG A 462 4.64 13.46 -21.27
C ARG A 462 4.68 12.79 -19.88
N ALA A 463 4.01 11.64 -19.72
CA ALA A 463 4.08 10.86 -18.50
C ALA A 463 5.52 10.38 -18.25
N PHE A 464 6.20 9.87 -19.29
CA PHE A 464 7.62 9.51 -19.23
C PHE A 464 8.49 10.71 -18.86
N LEU A 465 8.30 11.85 -19.53
CA LEU A 465 9.00 13.09 -19.18
C LEU A 465 8.89 13.42 -17.68
N ALA A 466 7.69 13.31 -17.12
CA ALA A 466 7.45 13.59 -15.71
C ALA A 466 8.12 12.58 -14.76
N MET A 467 8.10 11.29 -15.10
CA MET A 467 8.75 10.23 -14.31
C MET A 467 10.27 10.37 -14.29
N PHE A 468 10.86 10.74 -15.43
CA PHE A 468 12.30 10.84 -15.61
C PHE A 468 12.91 12.19 -15.22
N LYS A 469 12.08 13.22 -15.00
CA LYS A 469 12.53 14.59 -14.75
C LYS A 469 13.54 14.71 -13.61
N LYS A 470 13.38 13.94 -12.54
CA LYS A 470 14.29 13.96 -11.39
C LYS A 470 15.54 13.09 -11.61
N ALA A 471 15.37 11.92 -12.22
CA ALA A 471 16.41 10.90 -12.30
C ALA A 471 17.49 11.17 -13.36
N LEU A 472 17.14 11.88 -14.45
CA LEU A 472 17.98 11.89 -15.66
C LEU A 472 18.43 13.29 -16.12
N LYS A 473 18.57 14.28 -15.22
CA LYS A 473 19.05 15.67 -15.50
C LYS A 473 19.79 15.81 -16.87
N ASN A 474 19.13 16.37 -17.90
CA ASN A 474 19.59 16.52 -19.31
C ASN A 474 19.80 15.26 -20.21
N ARG A 475 19.64 14.03 -19.74
CA ARG A 475 19.98 12.77 -20.47
C ARG A 475 18.77 12.05 -21.08
N LEU A 476 17.66 12.75 -21.30
CA LEU A 476 16.42 12.22 -21.86
C LEU A 476 16.07 12.86 -23.21
N SER A 477 15.93 12.03 -24.24
CA SER A 477 15.43 12.41 -25.55
C SER A 477 14.08 11.76 -25.85
N ILE A 478 13.06 12.58 -26.12
CA ILE A 478 11.74 12.14 -26.60
C ILE A 478 11.65 12.40 -28.10
N VAL A 479 11.54 11.33 -28.87
CA VAL A 479 11.59 11.34 -30.33
C VAL A 479 10.21 11.04 -30.90
N PHE A 480 9.62 12.03 -31.56
CA PHE A 480 8.36 11.87 -32.28
C PHE A 480 8.58 11.48 -33.75
N ARG A 481 7.58 10.82 -34.34
CA ARG A 481 7.62 10.43 -35.75
C ARG A 481 7.70 11.61 -36.72
N THR A 482 7.12 12.76 -36.40
CA THR A 482 7.08 13.93 -37.30
C THR A 482 7.46 15.23 -36.60
N ASN A 483 8.01 16.18 -37.35
CA ASN A 483 8.27 17.54 -36.85
C ASN A 483 7.01 18.22 -36.31
N LYS A 484 5.85 17.97 -36.93
CA LYS A 484 4.56 18.52 -36.47
C LYS A 484 4.23 18.03 -35.05
N GLN A 485 4.39 16.74 -34.77
CA GLN A 485 4.14 16.16 -33.45
C GLN A 485 5.13 16.68 -32.41
N ALA A 486 6.43 16.73 -32.74
CA ALA A 486 7.45 17.27 -31.84
C ALA A 486 7.20 18.76 -31.52
N ALA A 487 6.87 19.57 -32.52
CA ALA A 487 6.55 20.98 -32.33
C ALA A 487 5.28 21.18 -31.48
N GLN A 488 4.24 20.39 -31.72
CA GLN A 488 3.01 20.41 -30.93
C GLN A 488 3.26 20.01 -29.47
N ALA A 489 4.08 18.98 -29.23
CA ALA A 489 4.49 18.59 -27.88
C ALA A 489 5.25 19.70 -27.16
N LYS A 490 6.26 20.31 -27.81
CA LYS A 490 6.99 21.47 -27.25
C LYS A 490 6.05 22.62 -26.90
N GLN A 491 5.11 22.93 -27.77
CA GLN A 491 4.16 24.02 -27.57
C GLN A 491 3.24 23.76 -26.36
N LEU A 492 2.70 22.54 -26.24
CA LEU A 492 1.75 22.19 -25.18
C LEU A 492 2.42 21.99 -23.82
N TRP A 493 3.63 21.43 -23.80
CA TRP A 493 4.33 21.14 -22.55
C TRP A 493 5.03 22.38 -21.99
N GLY A 494 5.43 23.33 -22.86
CA GLY A 494 6.04 24.60 -22.46
C GLY A 494 7.24 24.37 -21.54
N LYS A 495 7.20 24.98 -20.35
CA LYS A 495 8.28 24.83 -19.33
C LYS A 495 8.39 23.42 -18.75
N ALA A 496 7.36 22.57 -18.89
CA ALA A 496 7.40 21.21 -18.36
C ALA A 496 8.43 20.33 -19.08
N VAL A 497 8.83 20.70 -20.30
CA VAL A 497 9.94 20.06 -21.04
C VAL A 497 11.22 20.05 -20.19
N GLY A 498 11.46 21.14 -19.45
CA GLY A 498 12.67 21.33 -18.68
C GLY A 498 13.90 21.13 -19.56
N GLU A 499 14.75 20.22 -19.13
CA GLU A 499 16.03 19.86 -19.74
C GLU A 499 15.94 18.75 -20.81
N ALA A 500 14.77 18.10 -20.94
CA ALA A 500 14.63 17.02 -21.89
C ALA A 500 14.61 17.52 -23.34
N ARG A 501 15.21 16.75 -24.24
CA ARG A 501 15.20 17.05 -25.67
C ARG A 501 13.96 16.46 -26.31
N VAL A 502 13.14 17.30 -26.93
CA VAL A 502 12.03 16.84 -27.77
C VAL A 502 12.44 17.01 -29.23
N VAL A 503 12.59 15.91 -29.95
CA VAL A 503 13.05 15.92 -31.35
C VAL A 503 12.11 15.10 -32.23
N SER A 504 12.35 15.14 -33.54
CA SER A 504 11.65 14.27 -34.48
C SER A 504 12.64 13.46 -35.30
N MET A 505 12.23 12.27 -35.75
CA MET A 505 13.07 11.44 -36.62
C MET A 505 13.34 12.06 -38.00
N ALA A 506 12.50 13.00 -38.44
CA ALA A 506 12.67 13.65 -39.74
C ALA A 506 13.46 14.96 -39.55
N LYS A 507 14.75 14.99 -39.94
CA LYS A 507 15.55 16.23 -39.93
C LYS A 507 14.87 17.28 -40.82
N GLY A 508 14.34 18.32 -40.21
CA GLY A 508 13.70 19.43 -40.89
C GLY A 508 14.76 20.29 -41.57
N GLY A 509 14.82 20.24 -42.90
CA GLY A 509 15.81 21.04 -43.62
C GLY A 509 15.84 20.84 -45.12
N THR A 510 14.69 20.82 -45.80
CA THR A 510 14.50 21.31 -47.18
C THR A 510 13.06 21.01 -47.61
N LYS A 511 12.44 21.92 -48.37
CA LYS A 511 11.04 21.83 -48.85
C LYS A 511 10.78 20.69 -49.87
N LYS A 512 11.63 19.66 -49.94
CA LYS A 512 11.39 18.43 -50.72
C LYS A 512 11.23 17.28 -49.75
N GLY A 513 10.07 16.61 -49.77
CA GLY A 513 9.67 15.63 -48.77
C GLY A 513 10.70 14.52 -48.58
N ALA A 514 11.33 14.49 -47.41
CA ALA A 514 12.37 13.53 -46.97
C ALA A 514 11.87 12.08 -46.78
N PHE A 515 10.80 11.69 -47.47
CA PHE A 515 10.31 10.31 -47.55
C PHE A 515 10.34 9.78 -48.99
N SER A 516 10.89 10.53 -49.96
CA SER A 516 11.10 10.05 -51.33
C SER A 516 12.55 9.68 -51.65
N SER A 517 13.52 9.95 -50.77
CA SER A 517 14.88 9.42 -50.87
C SER A 517 14.96 8.11 -50.07
N GLY A 518 15.75 7.15 -50.57
CA GLY A 518 15.68 5.75 -50.16
C GLY A 518 15.82 5.51 -48.66
N GLU A 519 15.16 4.44 -48.18
CA GLU A 519 15.06 4.02 -46.77
C GLU A 519 16.41 3.99 -46.02
N GLY A 520 17.53 3.83 -46.73
CA GLY A 520 18.88 3.79 -46.14
C GLY A 520 19.42 5.13 -45.61
N GLU A 521 19.13 6.27 -46.25
CA GLU A 521 19.70 7.57 -45.83
C GLU A 521 19.08 8.08 -44.52
N MET A 522 17.79 7.78 -44.31
CA MET A 522 17.08 8.15 -43.09
C MET A 522 17.69 7.48 -41.86
N ALA A 523 17.99 6.18 -41.96
CA ALA A 523 18.60 5.42 -40.87
C ALA A 523 19.97 6.00 -40.50
N ALA A 524 20.86 6.25 -41.46
CA ALA A 524 22.20 6.76 -41.17
C ALA A 524 22.18 8.14 -40.49
N SER A 525 21.36 9.07 -40.99
CA SER A 525 21.25 10.41 -40.40
C SER A 525 20.63 10.39 -39.00
N PHE A 526 19.69 9.48 -38.75
CA PHE A 526 19.07 9.26 -37.46
C PHE A 526 20.05 8.67 -36.45
N ILE A 527 20.77 7.61 -36.84
CA ILE A 527 21.80 6.96 -36.02
C ILE A 527 22.89 7.95 -35.66
N GLN A 528 23.37 8.74 -36.62
CA GLN A 528 24.34 9.79 -36.33
C GLN A 528 23.79 10.80 -35.32
N SER A 529 22.52 11.20 -35.46
CA SER A 529 21.90 12.13 -34.50
C SER A 529 21.78 11.52 -33.10
N LEU A 530 21.52 10.22 -32.98
CA LEU A 530 21.53 9.51 -31.68
C LEU A 530 22.94 9.48 -31.07
N LYS A 531 23.97 9.19 -31.88
CA LYS A 531 25.37 9.22 -31.46
C LYS A 531 25.80 10.62 -31.00
N ASP A 532 25.41 11.66 -31.76
CA ASP A 532 25.72 13.05 -31.43
C ASP A 532 25.01 13.53 -30.16
N MET A 533 23.83 12.98 -29.87
CA MET A 533 23.06 13.38 -28.68
C MET A 533 23.74 12.92 -27.38
N GLY A 534 24.42 11.78 -27.37
CA GLY A 534 25.09 11.24 -26.17
C GLY A 534 24.12 10.93 -25.01
N ASP A 535 22.82 10.82 -25.31
CA ASP A 535 21.77 10.68 -24.30
C ASP A 535 21.73 9.24 -23.76
N ALA A 536 21.47 9.11 -22.45
CA ALA A 536 21.33 7.82 -21.82
C ALA A 536 19.99 7.16 -22.12
N PHE A 537 18.93 7.95 -22.34
CA PHE A 537 17.58 7.44 -22.57
C PHE A 537 16.95 8.07 -23.80
N VAL A 538 16.49 7.20 -24.71
CA VAL A 538 15.81 7.61 -25.93
C VAL A 538 14.43 6.97 -26.00
N VAL A 539 13.41 7.80 -25.87
CA VAL A 539 12.00 7.43 -25.85
C VAL A 539 11.37 7.70 -27.22
N MET A 540 11.05 6.64 -27.97
CA MET A 540 10.46 6.74 -29.31
C MET A 540 8.94 6.63 -29.24
N VAL A 541 8.23 7.60 -29.80
CA VAL A 541 6.76 7.69 -29.71
C VAL A 541 6.09 7.20 -30.99
N ALA A 542 5.36 6.08 -30.89
CA ALA A 542 4.56 5.45 -31.94
C ALA A 542 5.27 5.34 -33.32
N PRO A 543 6.49 4.75 -33.38
CA PRO A 543 7.23 4.58 -34.63
C PRO A 543 6.47 3.73 -35.65
N ARG A 544 6.55 4.12 -36.93
CA ARG A 544 6.04 3.34 -38.08
C ARG A 544 7.09 2.41 -38.66
N LYS A 545 6.71 1.56 -39.63
CA LYS A 545 7.59 0.56 -40.25
C LYS A 545 8.99 1.08 -40.63
N ALA A 546 9.09 2.11 -41.48
CA ALA A 546 10.38 2.67 -41.88
C ALA A 546 11.23 3.21 -40.69
N GLN A 547 10.56 3.63 -39.61
CA GLN A 547 11.23 4.11 -38.40
C GLN A 547 11.68 2.95 -37.52
N LEU A 548 10.89 1.89 -37.44
CA LEU A 548 11.27 0.64 -36.79
C LEU A 548 12.51 0.03 -37.46
N GLU A 549 12.63 0.11 -38.79
CA GLU A 549 13.84 -0.34 -39.53
C GLU A 549 15.06 0.50 -39.14
N ALA A 550 14.91 1.82 -39.04
CA ALA A 550 15.96 2.71 -38.57
C ALA A 550 16.34 2.44 -37.09
N ILE A 551 15.35 2.14 -36.24
CA ILE A 551 15.56 1.78 -34.84
C ILE A 551 16.30 0.44 -34.73
N ALA A 552 15.93 -0.57 -35.52
CA ALA A 552 16.60 -1.86 -35.53
C ALA A 552 18.11 -1.71 -35.81
N ARG A 553 18.48 -0.91 -36.82
CA ARG A 553 19.88 -0.58 -37.10
C ARG A 553 20.54 0.26 -36.00
N ALA A 554 19.82 1.26 -35.47
CA ALA A 554 20.36 2.11 -34.41
C ALA A 554 20.69 1.33 -33.14
N VAL A 555 19.88 0.34 -32.79
CA VAL A 555 20.05 -0.50 -31.62
C VAL A 555 21.30 -1.38 -31.70
N GLU A 556 21.81 -1.65 -32.91
CA GLU A 556 23.07 -2.36 -33.15
C GLU A 556 24.29 -1.42 -33.18
N GLU A 557 24.09 -0.18 -33.64
CA GLU A 557 25.19 0.77 -33.90
C GLU A 557 25.46 1.80 -32.80
N VAL A 558 24.47 2.10 -31.96
CA VAL A 558 24.58 3.08 -30.87
C VAL A 558 25.17 2.38 -29.64
N ASP A 559 25.89 3.15 -28.81
CA ASP A 559 26.51 2.64 -27.59
C ASP A 559 25.51 1.83 -26.74
N SER A 560 25.96 0.67 -26.26
CA SER A 560 25.30 -0.17 -25.26
C SER A 560 24.78 0.59 -24.03
N LYS A 561 25.34 1.77 -23.74
CA LYS A 561 24.90 2.65 -22.64
C LYS A 561 23.59 3.40 -22.91
N THR A 562 23.10 3.45 -24.15
CA THR A 562 21.85 4.10 -24.49
C THR A 562 20.67 3.14 -24.31
N CYS A 563 19.75 3.49 -23.42
CA CYS A 563 18.48 2.80 -23.22
C CYS A 563 17.44 3.27 -24.25
N PHE A 564 16.89 2.33 -25.02
CA PHE A 564 15.81 2.57 -25.98
C PHE A 564 14.47 2.16 -25.38
N ILE A 565 13.53 3.10 -25.31
CA ILE A 565 12.15 2.84 -24.85
C ILE A 565 11.18 3.14 -25.98
N LEU A 566 10.38 2.14 -26.38
CA LEU A 566 9.40 2.27 -27.44
C LEU A 566 7.99 2.42 -26.86
N LEU A 567 7.38 3.59 -27.06
CA LEU A 567 6.01 3.87 -26.61
C LEU A 567 5.01 3.61 -27.73
N ASN A 568 4.01 2.76 -27.49
CA ASN A 568 2.94 2.44 -28.43
C ASN A 568 3.46 2.05 -29.83
N ALA A 569 4.61 1.38 -29.89
CA ALA A 569 5.21 0.94 -31.15
C ALA A 569 4.39 -0.15 -31.84
N ARG A 570 3.44 -0.80 -31.14
CA ARG A 570 2.59 -1.90 -31.62
C ARG A 570 3.40 -3.12 -32.06
N LEU A 571 4.47 -3.43 -31.33
CA LEU A 571 5.30 -4.60 -31.63
C LEU A 571 4.52 -5.91 -31.37
N ARG A 572 3.58 -5.86 -30.42
CA ARG A 572 2.86 -7.00 -29.88
C ARG A 572 1.37 -6.92 -30.18
N GLY A 573 0.70 -8.06 -30.33
CA GLY A 573 -0.77 -8.16 -30.49
C GLY A 573 -1.40 -7.55 -31.75
N GLY A 574 -0.59 -6.93 -32.63
CA GLY A 574 -1.04 -6.38 -33.92
C GLY A 574 -0.75 -7.32 -35.09
N ARG A 575 -0.81 -6.77 -36.31
CA ARG A 575 -0.35 -7.47 -37.52
C ARG A 575 1.11 -7.86 -37.35
N LYS A 576 1.37 -9.15 -37.52
CA LYS A 576 2.69 -9.74 -37.48
C LYS A 576 3.40 -9.51 -38.81
N ASP A 577 4.30 -8.53 -38.83
CA ASP A 577 5.35 -8.45 -39.84
C ASP A 577 6.68 -8.91 -39.23
N SER A 578 7.62 -9.37 -40.07
CA SER A 578 8.89 -9.97 -39.60
C SER A 578 9.71 -9.01 -38.75
N LEU A 579 9.73 -7.73 -39.11
CA LEU A 579 10.44 -6.69 -38.38
C LEU A 579 9.86 -6.47 -36.97
N ARG A 580 8.54 -6.42 -36.83
CA ARG A 580 7.90 -6.29 -35.51
C ARG A 580 8.16 -7.50 -34.63
N GLN A 581 8.21 -8.70 -35.19
CA GLN A 581 8.54 -9.92 -34.44
C GLN A 581 9.99 -9.92 -33.96
N GLU A 582 10.91 -9.52 -34.84
CA GLU A 582 12.32 -9.35 -34.51
C GLU A 582 12.50 -8.34 -33.37
N LEU A 583 11.88 -7.16 -33.49
CA LEU A 583 11.94 -6.14 -32.45
C LEU A 583 11.21 -6.56 -31.16
N ALA A 584 10.08 -7.26 -31.24
CA ALA A 584 9.38 -7.79 -30.05
C ALA A 584 10.23 -8.83 -29.28
N THR A 585 11.18 -9.48 -29.96
CA THR A 585 12.16 -10.38 -29.36
C THR A 585 13.34 -9.61 -28.77
N ALA A 586 13.76 -8.53 -29.44
CA ALA A 586 14.89 -7.70 -29.02
C ALA A 586 14.57 -6.70 -27.89
N PHE A 587 13.30 -6.36 -27.68
CA PHE A 587 12.82 -5.42 -26.67
C PHE A 587 12.09 -6.15 -25.54
N SER A 588 12.37 -5.76 -24.29
CA SER A 588 11.71 -6.32 -23.12
C SER A 588 10.34 -5.66 -22.91
N PRO A 589 9.25 -6.41 -22.76
CA PRO A 589 7.93 -5.86 -22.50
C PRO A 589 7.85 -5.32 -21.06
N ALA A 590 8.13 -4.03 -20.89
CA ALA A 590 8.17 -3.40 -19.58
C ALA A 590 6.75 -3.23 -19.03
N PHE A 591 5.85 -2.64 -19.82
CA PHE A 591 4.48 -2.40 -19.37
C PHE A 591 3.49 -2.51 -20.53
N HIS A 592 2.49 -3.39 -20.39
CA HIS A 592 1.48 -3.62 -21.42
C HIS A 592 0.08 -3.67 -20.81
N VAL A 593 -0.82 -2.91 -21.42
CA VAL A 593 -2.26 -2.92 -21.16
C VAL A 593 -2.95 -2.98 -22.53
N ARG A 594 -3.65 -4.07 -22.82
CA ARG A 594 -4.40 -4.22 -24.08
C ARG A 594 -5.79 -4.75 -23.83
N LEU A 595 -6.78 -4.05 -24.38
CA LEU A 595 -8.16 -4.51 -24.37
C LEU A 595 -8.38 -5.47 -25.54
N VAL A 596 -8.88 -6.68 -25.24
CA VAL A 596 -9.12 -7.76 -26.21
C VAL A 596 -10.58 -8.21 -26.13
N ALA A 597 -11.02 -9.05 -27.07
CA ALA A 597 -12.39 -9.55 -27.14
C ALA A 597 -13.44 -8.43 -27.02
N LYS A 598 -13.30 -7.37 -27.82
CA LYS A 598 -14.19 -6.18 -27.81
C LYS A 598 -14.31 -5.50 -26.44
N GLY A 599 -13.31 -5.65 -25.56
CA GLY A 599 -13.25 -5.02 -24.25
C GLY A 599 -13.70 -5.90 -23.09
N GLU A 600 -14.13 -7.13 -23.38
CA GLU A 600 -14.41 -8.15 -22.36
C GLU A 600 -13.12 -8.73 -21.77
N GLY A 601 -11.97 -8.50 -22.41
CA GLY A 601 -10.68 -8.99 -21.96
C GLY A 601 -9.62 -7.92 -21.78
N LEU A 602 -8.65 -8.24 -20.92
CA LEU A 602 -7.45 -7.45 -20.68
C LEU A 602 -6.23 -8.37 -20.76
N VAL A 603 -5.28 -8.05 -21.66
CA VAL A 603 -3.92 -8.59 -21.58
C VAL A 603 -3.06 -7.56 -20.85
N PHE A 604 -2.49 -7.98 -19.73
CA PHE A 604 -1.72 -7.14 -18.83
C PHE A 604 -0.32 -7.72 -18.59
N ARG A 605 0.68 -6.85 -18.52
CA ARG A 605 2.01 -7.17 -18.02
C ARG A 605 2.62 -5.92 -17.39
N GLN A 606 3.27 -6.09 -16.24
CA GLN A 606 3.98 -5.04 -15.53
C GLN A 606 5.31 -5.61 -15.06
N LEU A 607 6.41 -4.96 -15.42
CA LEU A 607 7.75 -5.34 -14.96
C LEU A 607 7.90 -5.05 -13.45
N GLN A 608 8.26 -6.08 -12.69
CA GLN A 608 8.53 -6.02 -11.24
C GLN A 608 9.96 -6.49 -10.91
N ASP A 609 10.37 -7.63 -11.47
CA ASP A 609 11.59 -8.36 -11.08
C ASP A 609 12.33 -9.01 -12.29
N GLY A 610 11.93 -8.65 -13.52
CA GLY A 610 12.46 -9.26 -14.74
C GLY A 610 11.77 -10.58 -15.15
N SER A 611 11.02 -11.23 -14.25
CA SER A 611 10.32 -12.50 -14.51
C SER A 611 8.80 -12.35 -14.67
N SER A 612 8.33 -11.11 -14.76
CA SER A 612 6.92 -10.78 -14.60
C SER A 612 6.03 -11.44 -15.67
N PRO A 613 4.96 -12.15 -15.26
CA PRO A 613 4.14 -12.91 -16.18
C PRO A 613 3.24 -12.01 -17.02
N TRP A 614 2.82 -12.54 -18.17
CA TRP A 614 1.64 -12.06 -18.87
C TRP A 614 0.39 -12.58 -18.18
N ILE A 615 -0.56 -11.68 -17.96
CA ILE A 615 -1.86 -11.99 -17.38
C ILE A 615 -2.92 -11.74 -18.43
N LEU A 616 -3.73 -12.76 -18.68
CA LEU A 616 -4.98 -12.63 -19.40
C LEU A 616 -6.11 -12.61 -18.36
N ALA A 617 -6.90 -11.54 -18.39
CA ALA A 617 -8.00 -11.33 -17.46
C ALA A 617 -9.29 -11.05 -18.21
N ARG A 618 -10.41 -11.48 -17.63
CA ARG A 618 -11.77 -11.29 -18.16
C ARG A 618 -12.52 -10.26 -17.33
N ARG A 619 -13.36 -9.46 -17.99
CA ARG A 619 -14.25 -8.48 -17.38
C ARG A 619 -15.69 -8.90 -17.65
N LYS A 620 -16.55 -8.82 -16.63
CA LYS A 620 -17.98 -9.10 -16.81
C LYS A 620 -18.67 -8.01 -17.64
N LEU A 621 -18.25 -6.77 -17.42
CA LEU A 621 -18.60 -5.58 -18.18
C LEU A 621 -17.35 -4.73 -18.37
N PRO A 622 -17.25 -3.89 -19.42
CA PRO A 622 -16.05 -3.09 -19.69
C PRO A 622 -15.53 -2.30 -18.48
N SER A 623 -16.42 -1.82 -17.60
CA SER A 623 -16.14 -1.03 -16.39
C SER A 623 -15.98 -1.84 -15.09
N THR A 624 -16.02 -3.17 -15.13
CA THR A 624 -15.89 -4.02 -13.93
C THR A 624 -14.46 -4.46 -13.67
N VAL A 625 -14.18 -4.84 -12.42
CA VAL A 625 -12.89 -5.41 -12.01
C VAL A 625 -12.57 -6.63 -12.88
N ALA A 626 -11.38 -6.63 -13.48
CA ALA A 626 -10.91 -7.75 -14.27
C ALA A 626 -10.53 -8.92 -13.35
N THR A 627 -10.95 -10.12 -13.71
CA THR A 627 -10.59 -11.37 -13.01
C THR A 627 -9.57 -12.10 -13.86
N GLU A 628 -8.43 -12.47 -13.28
CA GLU A 628 -7.42 -13.30 -13.96
C GLU A 628 -8.05 -14.62 -14.41
N VAL A 629 -7.82 -14.99 -15.68
CA VAL A 629 -8.27 -16.27 -16.26
C VAL A 629 -7.11 -17.13 -16.76
N SER A 630 -5.95 -16.53 -17.04
CA SER A 630 -4.74 -17.26 -17.42
C SER A 630 -3.50 -16.42 -17.12
N ARG A 631 -2.41 -17.12 -16.80
CA ARG A 631 -1.07 -16.55 -16.56
C ARG A 631 -0.03 -17.31 -17.37
N SER A 632 0.91 -16.61 -18.00
CA SER A 632 1.96 -17.23 -18.82
C SER A 632 3.25 -16.41 -18.85
N LEU A 633 4.40 -17.05 -19.05
CA LEU A 633 5.66 -16.34 -19.31
C LEU A 633 5.69 -15.68 -20.69
N GLU A 634 5.03 -16.31 -21.65
CA GLU A 634 4.92 -15.85 -23.03
C GLU A 634 3.64 -15.02 -23.24
N GLU A 635 3.68 -14.15 -24.24
CA GLU A 635 2.55 -13.32 -24.60
C GLU A 635 1.39 -14.21 -25.13
N PRO A 636 0.17 -14.06 -24.60
CA PRO A 636 -0.96 -14.85 -25.09
C PRO A 636 -1.28 -14.50 -26.54
N MET A 637 -1.26 -15.53 -27.39
CA MET A 637 -1.59 -15.43 -28.82
C MET A 637 -3.09 -15.22 -29.03
N PRO A 638 -3.53 -14.59 -30.14
CA PRO A 638 -4.96 -14.35 -30.41
C PRO A 638 -5.83 -15.61 -30.27
N ASP A 639 -5.41 -16.72 -30.87
CA ASP A 639 -6.14 -18.00 -30.81
C ASP A 639 -6.25 -18.52 -29.36
N ARG A 640 -5.20 -18.34 -28.55
CA ARG A 640 -5.20 -18.73 -27.13
C ARG A 640 -6.11 -17.84 -26.30
N ILE A 641 -6.20 -16.55 -26.62
CA ILE A 641 -7.12 -15.62 -25.96
C ILE A 641 -8.56 -16.06 -26.20
N GLU A 642 -8.91 -16.38 -27.45
CA GLU A 642 -10.24 -16.87 -27.83
C GLU A 642 -10.56 -18.20 -27.14
N GLU A 643 -9.61 -19.14 -27.12
CA GLU A 643 -9.75 -20.45 -26.46
C GLU A 643 -10.02 -20.32 -24.96
N VAL A 644 -9.22 -19.53 -24.23
CA VAL A 644 -9.38 -19.32 -22.78
C VAL A 644 -10.71 -18.64 -22.46
N PHE A 645 -11.15 -17.72 -23.33
CA PHE A 645 -12.41 -17.01 -23.13
C PHE A 645 -13.62 -17.89 -23.42
N ALA A 646 -13.52 -18.80 -24.40
CA ALA A 646 -14.52 -19.83 -24.65
C ALA A 646 -14.62 -20.82 -23.47
N GLN A 647 -13.48 -21.30 -22.95
CA GLN A 647 -13.44 -22.24 -21.82
C GLN A 647 -13.98 -21.63 -20.52
N SER A 648 -13.77 -20.34 -20.28
CA SER A 648 -14.27 -19.65 -19.09
C SER A 648 -15.73 -19.17 -19.22
N ALA A 649 -16.38 -19.35 -20.38
CA ALA A 649 -17.77 -18.94 -20.60
C ALA A 649 -18.79 -20.01 -20.17
N ASP A 650 -18.37 -21.25 -19.99
CA ASP A 650 -19.20 -22.33 -19.45
C ASP A 650 -19.07 -22.38 -17.91
N PRO A 651 -20.12 -22.04 -17.14
CA PRO A 651 -20.12 -22.10 -15.69
C PRO A 651 -20.20 -23.52 -15.12
#